data_AF-A0A4T0P317-F1
#
_entry.id   AF-A0A4T0P317-F1
#
_cell.length_a   1.000
_cell.length_b   1.000
_cell.length_c   1.000
_cell.angle_alpha   90.00
_cell.angle_beta   90.00
_cell.angle_gamma   90.00
#
_symmetry.space_group_name_H-M   'P 1'
#
loop_
_entity.id
_entity.type
_entity.pdbx_description
1 polymer ?
#
loop_
_entity_poly.entity_id
_entity_poly.type
_entity_poly.pdbx_seq_one_letter_code
_entity_poly.pdbx_strand_id
1 'polypeptide(L)'
;MAKSLRSRVKKAHRSAKRTREDSDTAPAEEATKDNRPEFADDLKDFEKEEKEESMEEDAKKVSTSGRDLGRHRKRQQAKRGAGFNGRKGGNRESVALAGWVQTPRRASNKLSFVPLKDFTGTTQLVVRSSSALEGLDKLPSQSVVLIEGQVNKRSDKQINKSLDTGEIEVDVKSYTLLNQATNLPFNPHDESIKEDLRLQYRYLDLRRKFLTDNLRKRSAVTHTIRNHLHDRHFTEVETPILLKSTPEGAREFLVPTRNHVKAPTFYALPQSPQQPKQLLIASGATDAYFQIAKCFRDEDGRKDRQPEFTQLDIELGFVSGAASQDAATSGWNMGGEQVRNLIEGLIRQLWREYQSTELESTFKVMKYRDAMNKYGSDKPDLRFGLEIALASMSADGNSQTRGLVYRPSRDGQLDGDFLKNHPGCSQITEEQKRNLDVQEGDIVWLEELPTNPEGGGTGLGALRLKLGEQLGLLSNPDAYAFVWIVEFPLFTRADEDKEFLSKGRWSSTHHPFTAPYAEDISLLEENVSLVRGQHYDLVLNGVELGGGSVRIHDASLQLKVFKDVLELTDDEVDRFDHLLVALKSGAPPHAGIALGLDRLVAIMCNTSSIRDVIAFPKSLNGMDRLFKSPSGTTDDILKEYNLEAKKVGTE
;
A
#
# COMPACT_ATOMS: atom_id res chain seq x y z
N MET A 1 -19.43 -25.03 -66.06
CA MET A 1 -20.83 -25.50 -66.03
C MET A 1 -21.30 -25.37 -64.58
N ALA A 2 -22.27 -24.53 -64.26
CA ALA A 2 -23.73 -24.78 -64.37
C ALA A 2 -24.18 -25.88 -63.39
N LYS A 3 -25.23 -25.71 -62.55
CA LYS A 3 -26.25 -24.63 -62.50
C LYS A 3 -27.07 -24.71 -61.19
N SER A 4 -27.53 -23.55 -60.69
CA SER A 4 -28.87 -23.34 -60.06
C SER A 4 -29.16 -24.04 -58.69
N LEU A 5 -29.96 -23.49 -57.75
CA LEU A 5 -30.90 -22.36 -57.79
C LEU A 5 -30.65 -21.32 -56.68
N ARG A 6 -30.51 -20.06 -57.07
CA ARG A 6 -30.93 -18.87 -56.29
C ARG A 6 -31.49 -17.84 -57.28
N SER A 7 -32.79 -17.50 -57.24
CA SER A 7 -33.31 -16.18 -57.65
C SER A 7 -34.84 -16.06 -57.50
N ARG A 8 -35.29 -14.80 -57.37
CA ARG A 8 -36.65 -14.22 -57.24
C ARG A 8 -36.92 -13.73 -55.80
N VAL A 9 -37.17 -12.44 -55.52
CA VAL A 9 -37.55 -11.28 -56.39
C VAL A 9 -36.74 -10.01 -56.02
N LYS A 10 -36.67 -9.03 -56.94
CA LYS A 10 -36.00 -7.71 -56.81
C LYS A 10 -36.94 -6.60 -57.32
N LYS A 11 -36.84 -5.37 -56.77
CA LYS A 11 -37.49 -4.08 -57.20
C LYS A 11 -39.03 -4.02 -57.01
N ALA A 12 -39.68 -2.84 -56.86
CA ALA A 12 -39.28 -1.41 -56.91
C ALA A 12 -40.05 -0.61 -55.81
N HIS A 13 -39.59 0.53 -55.27
CA HIS A 13 -39.47 1.89 -55.83
C HIS A 13 -38.33 2.67 -55.11
N ARG A 14 -37.47 3.50 -55.74
CA ARG A 14 -37.63 4.96 -56.04
C ARG A 14 -38.13 5.76 -54.81
N SER A 15 -37.52 6.84 -54.31
CA SER A 15 -36.38 7.70 -54.72
C SER A 15 -35.96 8.60 -53.50
N ALA A 16 -34.91 9.43 -53.44
CA ALA A 16 -33.86 9.88 -54.38
C ALA A 16 -32.60 10.47 -53.65
N LYS A 17 -31.53 10.71 -54.43
CA LYS A 17 -30.62 11.90 -54.52
C LYS A 17 -30.61 12.96 -53.36
N ARG A 18 -29.48 13.61 -52.96
CA ARG A 18 -28.09 13.68 -53.53
C ARG A 18 -27.12 14.48 -52.62
N THR A 19 -25.81 14.10 -52.60
CA THR A 19 -24.55 14.93 -52.52
C THR A 19 -24.36 15.96 -51.37
N ARG A 20 -23.16 16.26 -50.84
CA ARG A 20 -21.71 15.98 -51.11
C ARG A 20 -20.92 16.40 -49.82
N GLU A 21 -19.87 15.73 -49.33
CA GLU A 21 -18.41 15.86 -49.68
C GLU A 21 -17.95 17.31 -49.95
N ASP A 22 -16.80 17.86 -49.55
CA ASP A 22 -15.76 17.70 -48.49
C ASP A 22 -15.05 19.09 -48.49
N SER A 23 -14.45 19.67 -47.44
CA SER A 23 -13.09 19.37 -46.95
C SER A 23 -12.55 20.60 -46.19
N ASP A 24 -11.79 20.35 -45.12
CA ASP A 24 -10.61 21.05 -44.55
C ASP A 24 -10.39 22.59 -44.47
N THR A 25 -9.56 22.90 -43.46
CA THR A 25 -8.73 24.10 -43.21
C THR A 25 -9.31 25.30 -42.45
N ALA A 26 -8.71 25.55 -41.28
CA ALA A 26 -8.59 26.85 -40.61
C ALA A 26 -7.24 27.52 -41.06
N PRO A 27 -6.93 28.82 -40.79
CA PRO A 27 -6.87 29.38 -39.42
C PRO A 27 -7.17 30.90 -39.24
N ALA A 28 -7.09 31.32 -37.96
CA ALA A 28 -6.69 32.64 -37.43
C ALA A 28 -7.60 33.91 -37.49
N GLU A 29 -7.94 34.37 -36.27
CA GLU A 29 -7.86 35.74 -35.71
C GLU A 29 -8.86 36.90 -36.01
N GLU A 30 -8.97 37.72 -34.95
CA GLU A 30 -9.55 39.07 -34.74
C GLU A 30 -11.07 39.39 -34.82
N ALA A 31 -11.64 39.55 -33.60
CA ALA A 31 -12.40 40.71 -33.11
C ALA A 31 -13.69 41.21 -33.80
N THR A 32 -14.80 41.24 -33.03
CA THR A 32 -15.41 42.50 -32.53
C THR A 32 -16.62 42.30 -31.59
N LYS A 33 -16.66 43.13 -30.53
CA LYS A 33 -17.83 43.78 -29.86
C LYS A 33 -19.05 42.92 -29.44
N ASP A 34 -19.38 42.76 -28.15
CA ASP A 34 -19.83 43.76 -27.13
C ASP A 34 -21.36 43.68 -26.90
N ASN A 35 -21.79 43.35 -25.67
CA ASN A 35 -23.03 43.85 -25.03
C ASN A 35 -23.16 43.39 -23.55
N ARG A 36 -22.85 44.29 -22.61
CA ARG A 36 -23.54 44.55 -21.30
C ARG A 36 -23.59 43.46 -20.18
N PRO A 37 -23.88 43.86 -18.91
CA PRO A 37 -23.63 45.15 -18.24
C PRO A 37 -22.90 45.02 -16.88
N GLU A 38 -22.39 46.14 -16.38
CA GLU A 38 -21.84 46.27 -15.01
C GLU A 38 -22.96 46.43 -13.97
N PHE A 39 -22.71 45.92 -12.75
CA PHE A 39 -23.20 46.50 -11.49
C PHE A 39 -22.24 46.11 -10.37
N ALA A 40 -21.51 47.09 -9.84
CA ALA A 40 -20.74 46.98 -8.62
C ALA A 40 -20.83 48.32 -7.88
N ASP A 41 -21.37 48.29 -6.67
CA ASP A 41 -21.20 49.32 -5.64
C ASP A 41 -21.60 48.71 -4.28
N ASP A 42 -21.33 49.45 -3.21
CA ASP A 42 -21.52 49.09 -1.80
C ASP A 42 -20.65 47.94 -1.27
N LEU A 43 -19.51 48.32 -0.69
CA LEU A 43 -19.22 48.13 0.75
C LEU A 43 -17.82 48.67 1.10
N LYS A 44 -17.76 49.95 1.47
CA LYS A 44 -16.69 50.52 2.29
C LYS A 44 -17.35 51.12 3.53
N ASP A 45 -16.99 50.61 4.71
CA ASP A 45 -16.91 51.39 5.94
C ASP A 45 -16.27 50.54 7.07
N PHE A 46 -15.70 51.24 8.06
CA PHE A 46 -15.06 50.72 9.28
C PHE A 46 -13.70 50.03 9.18
N GLU A 47 -12.65 50.85 9.09
CA GLU A 47 -11.45 50.69 9.93
C GLU A 47 -11.40 51.82 10.97
N LYS A 48 -11.30 51.49 12.27
CA LYS A 48 -10.42 52.10 13.28
C LYS A 48 -10.64 51.57 14.69
N GLU A 49 -9.54 51.55 15.46
CA GLU A 49 -9.44 51.33 16.91
C GLU A 49 -9.81 49.88 17.37
N GLU A 50 -9.11 49.22 18.32
CA GLU A 50 -8.12 49.70 19.30
C GLU A 50 -7.04 48.62 19.66
N LYS A 51 -6.26 48.88 20.72
CA LYS A 51 -4.91 48.37 21.05
C LYS A 51 -4.79 46.93 21.61
N GLU A 52 -3.51 46.51 21.67
CA GLU A 52 -2.92 45.41 22.44
C GLU A 52 -3.30 45.42 23.94
N GLU A 53 -3.58 44.24 24.53
CA GLU A 53 -3.08 43.85 25.87
C GLU A 53 -3.30 42.35 26.19
N SER A 54 -2.36 41.74 26.92
CA SER A 54 -2.47 40.46 27.68
C SER A 54 -2.51 39.09 26.94
N MET A 55 -1.41 38.71 26.28
CA MET A 55 -1.09 37.28 26.07
C MET A 55 -0.46 36.65 27.34
N GLU A 56 -1.22 36.22 28.35
CA GLU A 56 -0.66 35.32 29.38
C GLU A 56 -1.62 34.39 30.17
N GLU A 57 -2.96 34.46 30.04
CA GLU A 57 -3.86 33.61 30.85
C GLU A 57 -4.38 32.33 30.16
N ASP A 58 -4.46 32.25 28.82
CA ASP A 58 -5.04 31.08 28.14
C ASP A 58 -4.11 29.85 28.03
N ALA A 59 -2.82 30.02 28.31
CA ALA A 59 -1.83 28.93 28.28
C ALA A 59 -2.05 27.82 29.35
N LYS A 60 -2.98 28.01 30.30
CA LYS A 60 -3.25 27.07 31.41
C LYS A 60 -4.58 26.31 31.35
N LYS A 61 -5.40 26.47 30.31
CA LYS A 61 -6.68 25.72 30.15
C LYS A 61 -6.66 24.57 29.13
N VAL A 62 -5.57 24.36 28.41
CA VAL A 62 -5.48 23.36 27.32
C VAL A 62 -5.07 21.95 27.83
N SER A 63 -4.62 21.80 29.07
CA SER A 63 -3.98 20.56 29.57
C SER A 63 -4.92 19.41 29.99
N THR A 64 -6.25 19.52 29.86
CA THR A 64 -7.20 18.49 30.36
C THR A 64 -8.25 17.96 29.36
N SER A 65 -8.21 18.31 28.07
CA SER A 65 -9.21 17.87 27.08
C SER A 65 -8.86 16.60 26.29
N GLY A 66 -7.59 16.13 26.35
CA GLY A 66 -7.08 15.03 25.52
C GLY A 66 -7.71 13.64 25.72
N ARG A 67 -8.51 13.42 26.79
CA ARG A 67 -9.10 12.10 27.09
C ARG A 67 -10.53 11.87 26.57
N ASP A 68 -11.22 12.90 26.06
CA ASP A 68 -12.66 12.77 25.70
C ASP A 68 -12.95 12.76 24.18
N LEU A 69 -11.99 13.14 23.34
CA LEU A 69 -12.13 13.11 21.88
C LEU A 69 -12.33 11.68 21.32
N GLY A 70 -11.70 10.67 21.95
CA GLY A 70 -11.92 9.26 21.62
C GLY A 70 -13.34 8.74 21.93
N ARG A 71 -14.03 9.35 22.91
CA ARG A 71 -15.43 9.02 23.23
C ARG A 71 -16.42 9.77 22.33
N HIS A 72 -16.08 10.97 21.86
CA HIS A 72 -16.96 11.73 20.97
C HIS A 72 -17.04 11.15 19.55
N ARG A 73 -15.95 10.66 18.94
CA ARG A 73 -16.00 10.02 17.60
C ARG A 73 -16.86 8.74 17.57
N LYS A 74 -16.80 7.89 18.61
CA LYS A 74 -17.70 6.72 18.76
C LYS A 74 -19.18 7.11 18.91
N ARG A 75 -19.49 8.31 19.42
CA ARG A 75 -20.87 8.83 19.53
C ARG A 75 -21.42 9.47 18.24
N GLN A 76 -20.59 9.89 17.29
CA GLN A 76 -21.07 10.50 16.03
C GLN A 76 -21.36 9.47 14.92
N GLN A 77 -20.60 8.38 14.80
CA GLN A 77 -20.95 7.34 13.80
C GLN A 77 -22.25 6.59 14.13
N ALA A 78 -22.66 6.53 15.41
CA ALA A 78 -23.99 6.02 15.80
C ALA A 78 -25.16 6.91 15.32
N LYS A 79 -24.93 8.20 15.05
CA LYS A 79 -25.98 9.19 14.74
C LYS A 79 -26.46 9.22 13.28
N ARG A 80 -25.88 8.42 12.38
CA ARG A 80 -26.36 8.25 10.99
C ARG A 80 -27.18 6.98 10.77
N GLY A 81 -27.39 6.15 11.80
CA GLY A 81 -28.31 5.01 11.80
C GLY A 81 -29.49 5.13 12.77
N ALA A 82 -29.35 5.92 13.85
CA ALA A 82 -30.45 6.21 14.78
C ALA A 82 -30.33 7.63 15.38
N GLY A 83 -31.43 8.37 15.38
CA GLY A 83 -31.53 9.73 15.91
C GLY A 83 -31.65 9.77 17.44
N PHE A 84 -30.60 9.39 18.17
CA PHE A 84 -30.67 9.28 19.63
C PHE A 84 -30.73 10.66 20.32
N ASN A 85 -31.93 11.06 20.76
CA ASN A 85 -32.19 12.20 21.63
C ASN A 85 -33.16 11.80 22.76
N GLY A 86 -32.62 11.22 23.82
CA GLY A 86 -33.42 10.67 24.92
C GLY A 86 -34.07 11.74 25.80
N ARG A 87 -35.38 11.97 25.64
CA ARG A 87 -36.23 12.58 26.68
C ARG A 87 -36.95 11.48 27.47
N LYS A 88 -37.01 11.63 28.80
CA LYS A 88 -37.73 10.70 29.69
C LYS A 88 -39.24 10.78 29.41
N GLY A 89 -39.79 9.73 28.81
CA GLY A 89 -41.23 9.54 28.58
C GLY A 89 -41.50 8.09 28.18
N GLY A 90 -42.61 7.50 28.64
CA GLY A 90 -42.83 6.04 28.65
C GLY A 90 -43.08 5.32 27.32
N ASN A 91 -42.77 5.92 26.17
CA ASN A 91 -42.94 5.27 24.87
C ASN A 91 -41.68 4.49 24.46
N ARG A 92 -41.88 3.22 24.06
CA ARG A 92 -40.86 2.42 23.36
C ARG A 92 -40.62 3.05 21.99
N GLU A 93 -39.36 3.25 21.63
CA GLU A 93 -38.98 3.88 20.36
C GLU A 93 -39.36 2.97 19.17
N SER A 94 -40.05 3.53 18.19
CA SER A 94 -40.40 2.84 16.95
C SER A 94 -39.30 3.06 15.92
N VAL A 95 -38.83 1.99 15.29
CA VAL A 95 -37.70 2.03 14.34
C VAL A 95 -38.05 1.27 13.06
N ALA A 96 -37.45 1.72 11.95
CA ALA A 96 -37.42 1.01 10.68
C ALA A 96 -35.97 0.59 10.38
N LEU A 97 -35.74 -0.70 10.11
CA LEU A 97 -34.41 -1.27 9.86
C LEU A 97 -34.42 -2.06 8.57
N ALA A 98 -33.45 -1.83 7.67
CA ALA A 98 -33.26 -2.61 6.47
C ALA A 98 -31.95 -3.41 6.54
N GLY A 99 -31.97 -4.69 6.17
CA GLY A 99 -30.78 -5.52 6.24
C GLY A 99 -30.99 -6.97 5.81
N TRP A 100 -29.94 -7.77 5.98
CA TRP A 100 -29.90 -9.19 5.67
C TRP A 100 -30.29 -10.02 6.90
N VAL A 101 -31.36 -10.81 6.80
CA VAL A 101 -31.71 -11.79 7.84
C VAL A 101 -30.61 -12.86 7.94
N GLN A 102 -30.30 -13.25 9.16
CA GLN A 102 -29.39 -14.35 9.48
C GLN A 102 -30.18 -15.56 9.97
N THR A 103 -29.51 -16.71 10.08
CA THR A 103 -30.10 -17.98 10.54
C THR A 103 -30.98 -17.78 11.79
N PRO A 104 -32.31 -17.99 11.69
CA PRO A 104 -33.22 -17.82 12.82
C PRO A 104 -32.97 -18.83 13.93
N ARG A 105 -33.05 -18.39 15.19
CA ARG A 105 -33.09 -19.27 16.36
C ARG A 105 -34.52 -19.36 16.88
N ARG A 106 -35.22 -20.45 16.56
CA ARG A 106 -36.57 -20.72 17.07
C ARG A 106 -36.51 -21.09 18.56
N ALA A 107 -37.26 -20.37 19.40
CA ALA A 107 -37.32 -20.62 20.84
C ALA A 107 -38.62 -21.32 21.26
N SER A 108 -39.70 -21.15 20.50
CA SER A 108 -40.93 -21.94 20.60
C SER A 108 -41.72 -21.86 19.31
N ASN A 109 -42.87 -22.55 19.23
CA ASN A 109 -43.79 -22.41 18.11
C ASN A 109 -44.33 -20.98 17.92
N LYS A 110 -44.31 -20.14 18.97
CA LYS A 110 -44.82 -18.76 18.97
C LYS A 110 -43.73 -17.68 19.02
N LEU A 111 -42.45 -18.05 19.11
CA LEU A 111 -41.34 -17.11 19.33
C LEU A 111 -40.07 -17.56 18.61
N SER A 112 -39.59 -16.71 17.72
CA SER A 112 -38.33 -16.87 16.97
C SER A 112 -37.46 -15.63 17.14
N PHE A 113 -36.16 -15.81 17.24
CA PHE A 113 -35.17 -14.73 17.26
C PHE A 113 -34.44 -14.71 15.92
N VAL A 114 -34.52 -13.61 15.18
CA VAL A 114 -33.88 -13.46 13.86
C VAL A 114 -32.82 -12.36 13.97
N PRO A 115 -31.52 -12.65 13.83
CA PRO A 115 -30.54 -11.58 13.74
C PRO A 115 -30.68 -10.87 12.39
N LEU A 116 -30.83 -9.56 12.40
CA LEU A 116 -30.79 -8.70 11.22
C LEU A 116 -29.43 -8.01 11.16
N LYS A 117 -28.74 -8.15 10.04
CA LYS A 117 -27.41 -7.58 9.83
C LYS A 117 -27.44 -6.49 8.77
N ASP A 118 -26.75 -5.39 9.02
CA ASP A 118 -26.46 -4.34 8.06
C ASP A 118 -24.94 -4.05 8.01
N PHE A 119 -24.53 -2.90 7.47
CA PHE A 119 -23.12 -2.50 7.41
C PHE A 119 -22.58 -1.93 8.74
N THR A 120 -23.47 -1.62 9.69
CA THR A 120 -23.15 -1.06 11.01
C THR A 120 -22.95 -2.16 12.04
N GLY A 121 -23.75 -3.23 12.00
CA GLY A 121 -23.70 -4.35 12.94
C GLY A 121 -24.82 -5.38 12.77
N THR A 122 -25.16 -6.07 13.85
CA THR A 122 -26.22 -7.09 13.89
C THR A 122 -27.18 -6.80 15.04
N THR A 123 -28.44 -6.50 14.73
CA THR A 123 -29.53 -6.29 15.71
C THR A 123 -30.38 -7.55 15.84
N GLN A 124 -30.81 -7.90 17.06
CA GLN A 124 -31.73 -9.02 17.27
C GLN A 124 -33.18 -8.58 17.05
N LEU A 125 -33.87 -9.26 16.13
CA LEU A 125 -35.32 -9.18 15.99
C LEU A 125 -36.00 -10.24 16.87
N VAL A 126 -37.10 -9.85 17.49
CA VAL A 126 -38.01 -10.74 18.20
C VAL A 126 -39.27 -10.90 17.35
N VAL A 127 -39.46 -12.10 16.81
CA VAL A 127 -40.57 -12.44 15.94
C VAL A 127 -41.58 -13.26 16.74
N ARG A 128 -42.75 -12.67 16.98
CA ARG A 128 -43.88 -13.31 17.67
C ARG A 128 -44.92 -13.77 16.66
N SER A 129 -45.40 -14.99 16.80
CA SER A 129 -46.36 -15.58 15.85
C SER A 129 -47.61 -14.69 15.73
N SER A 130 -47.81 -14.18 14.52
CA SER A 130 -48.90 -13.30 14.09
C SER A 130 -48.97 -13.37 12.55
N SER A 131 -50.12 -13.07 11.95
CA SER A 131 -50.30 -13.12 10.49
C SER A 131 -49.39 -12.13 9.76
N ALA A 132 -49.14 -10.94 10.33
CA ALA A 132 -48.27 -9.92 9.75
C ALA A 132 -46.79 -10.33 9.65
N LEU A 133 -46.37 -11.38 10.38
CA LEU A 133 -44.97 -11.85 10.45
C LEU A 133 -44.80 -13.28 9.93
N GLU A 134 -45.83 -13.84 9.30
CA GLU A 134 -45.75 -15.20 8.77
C GLU A 134 -44.67 -15.31 7.68
N GLY A 135 -43.74 -16.25 7.84
CA GLY A 135 -42.68 -16.52 6.87
C GLY A 135 -41.34 -15.83 7.18
N LEU A 136 -41.31 -14.77 8.00
CA LEU A 136 -40.07 -14.06 8.35
C LEU A 136 -39.00 -14.98 8.96
N ASP A 137 -39.39 -15.90 9.86
CA ASP A 137 -38.50 -16.89 10.48
C ASP A 137 -38.26 -18.15 9.62
N LYS A 138 -38.83 -18.19 8.40
CA LYS A 138 -38.61 -19.21 7.37
C LYS A 138 -37.81 -18.69 6.17
N LEU A 139 -37.52 -17.39 6.11
CA LEU A 139 -36.75 -16.81 5.01
C LEU A 139 -35.34 -17.43 4.95
N PRO A 140 -34.80 -17.71 3.75
CA PRO A 140 -33.41 -18.10 3.59
C PRO A 140 -32.47 -17.05 4.20
N SER A 141 -31.41 -17.51 4.88
CA SER A 141 -30.32 -16.65 5.34
C SER A 141 -29.82 -15.75 4.19
N GLN A 142 -29.41 -14.53 4.51
CA GLN A 142 -29.05 -13.47 3.56
C GLN A 142 -30.20 -12.91 2.70
N SER A 143 -31.48 -13.22 2.98
CA SER A 143 -32.60 -12.47 2.37
C SER A 143 -32.64 -11.04 2.90
N VAL A 144 -32.96 -10.08 2.04
CA VAL A 144 -33.06 -8.65 2.37
C VAL A 144 -34.49 -8.30 2.79
N VAL A 145 -34.63 -7.71 3.96
CA VAL A 145 -35.92 -7.27 4.50
C VAL A 145 -35.86 -5.83 4.98
N LEU A 146 -37.02 -5.15 4.91
CA LEU A 146 -37.33 -3.97 5.71
C LEU A 146 -38.18 -4.42 6.90
N ILE A 147 -37.83 -3.98 8.09
CA ILE A 147 -38.48 -4.29 9.36
C ILE A 147 -39.04 -3.00 9.94
N GLU A 148 -40.28 -3.01 10.41
CA GLU A 148 -40.79 -1.97 11.33
C GLU A 148 -41.05 -2.62 12.69
N GLY A 149 -40.59 -1.99 13.76
CA GLY A 149 -40.64 -2.59 15.09
C GLY A 149 -40.43 -1.62 16.24
N GLN A 150 -40.55 -2.12 17.47
CA GLN A 150 -40.31 -1.34 18.68
C GLN A 150 -39.05 -1.82 19.40
N VAL A 151 -38.17 -0.90 19.76
CA VAL A 151 -36.96 -1.18 20.54
C VAL A 151 -37.35 -1.54 21.97
N ASN A 152 -36.81 -2.66 22.45
CA ASN A 152 -36.92 -3.12 23.83
C ASN A 152 -35.53 -3.35 24.42
N LYS A 153 -35.40 -3.17 25.73
CA LYS A 153 -34.25 -3.70 26.47
C LYS A 153 -34.41 -5.21 26.64
N ARG A 154 -33.31 -5.94 26.52
CA ARG A 154 -33.24 -7.34 26.96
C ARG A 154 -33.28 -7.40 28.48
N SER A 155 -33.64 -8.57 29.03
CA SER A 155 -33.40 -8.84 30.44
C SER A 155 -31.90 -8.98 30.71
N ASP A 156 -31.45 -8.70 31.94
CA ASP A 156 -30.01 -8.73 32.29
C ASP A 156 -29.34 -10.08 31.98
N LYS A 157 -30.11 -11.18 32.08
CA LYS A 157 -29.67 -12.55 31.76
C LYS A 157 -29.54 -12.84 30.26
N GLN A 158 -30.02 -11.94 29.39
CA GLN A 158 -30.06 -12.09 27.93
C GLN A 158 -29.22 -11.02 27.19
N ILE A 159 -28.56 -10.12 27.91
CA ILE A 159 -27.63 -9.13 27.34
C ILE A 159 -26.47 -9.87 26.66
N ASN A 160 -26.33 -9.69 25.35
CA ASN A 160 -25.22 -10.30 24.62
C ASN A 160 -24.02 -9.33 24.53
N LYS A 161 -23.07 -9.47 25.45
CA LYS A 161 -21.88 -8.61 25.53
C LYS A 161 -20.95 -8.65 24.28
N SER A 162 -21.13 -9.59 23.35
CA SER A 162 -20.37 -9.64 22.09
C SER A 162 -20.94 -8.80 20.94
N LEU A 163 -22.09 -8.13 21.15
CA LEU A 163 -22.72 -7.26 20.16
C LEU A 163 -22.87 -5.84 20.70
N ASP A 164 -22.62 -4.84 19.87
CA ASP A 164 -22.83 -3.42 20.21
C ASP A 164 -24.31 -3.13 20.55
N THR A 165 -25.25 -3.83 19.90
CA THR A 165 -26.68 -3.77 20.21
C THR A 165 -27.10 -4.85 21.24
N GLY A 166 -26.15 -5.37 22.03
CA GLY A 166 -26.32 -6.53 22.89
C GLY A 166 -27.34 -6.35 24.03
N GLU A 167 -27.55 -5.11 24.46
CA GLU A 167 -28.52 -4.73 25.50
C GLU A 167 -29.96 -4.59 24.99
N ILE A 168 -30.15 -4.55 23.66
CA ILE A 168 -31.44 -4.25 23.02
C ILE A 168 -31.87 -5.34 22.02
N GLU A 169 -33.15 -5.32 21.71
CA GLU A 169 -33.79 -6.12 20.67
C GLU A 169 -35.01 -5.38 20.09
N VAL A 170 -35.43 -5.75 18.88
CA VAL A 170 -36.57 -5.10 18.20
C VAL A 170 -37.74 -6.08 18.15
N ASP A 171 -38.84 -5.76 18.83
CA ASP A 171 -40.10 -6.50 18.75
C ASP A 171 -40.81 -6.10 17.45
N VAL A 172 -40.79 -7.00 16.47
CA VAL A 172 -41.22 -6.73 15.09
C VAL A 172 -42.73 -6.52 15.04
N LYS A 173 -43.19 -5.54 14.27
CA LYS A 173 -44.61 -5.26 14.02
C LYS A 173 -45.02 -5.57 12.59
N SER A 174 -44.17 -5.26 11.62
CA SER A 174 -44.35 -5.59 10.21
C SER A 174 -42.99 -5.98 9.59
N TYR A 175 -43.03 -6.63 8.43
CA TYR A 175 -41.87 -6.71 7.56
C TYR A 175 -42.26 -6.65 6.08
N THR A 176 -41.35 -6.17 5.25
CA THR A 176 -41.41 -6.27 3.79
C THR A 176 -40.20 -7.06 3.30
N LEU A 177 -40.44 -8.13 2.55
CA LEU A 177 -39.38 -8.84 1.84
C LEU A 177 -38.94 -7.98 0.64
N LEU A 178 -37.72 -7.45 0.68
CA LEU A 178 -37.17 -6.63 -0.39
C LEU A 178 -36.51 -7.47 -1.48
N ASN A 179 -35.80 -8.54 -1.08
CA ASN A 179 -35.17 -9.48 -2.01
C ASN A 179 -34.90 -10.81 -1.31
N GLN A 180 -35.29 -11.94 -1.92
CA GLN A 180 -35.07 -13.27 -1.33
C GLN A 180 -33.72 -13.85 -1.76
N ALA A 181 -32.92 -14.34 -0.81
CA ALA A 181 -31.72 -15.09 -1.14
C ALA A 181 -32.06 -16.50 -1.64
N THR A 182 -31.39 -16.94 -2.70
CA THR A 182 -31.49 -18.29 -3.27
C THR A 182 -30.09 -18.80 -3.59
N ASN A 183 -29.87 -20.10 -3.42
CA ASN A 183 -28.66 -20.84 -3.83
C ASN A 183 -27.32 -20.12 -3.52
N LEU A 184 -27.13 -19.70 -2.26
CA LEU A 184 -25.88 -19.06 -1.85
C LEU A 184 -24.68 -20.02 -2.04
N PRO A 185 -23.54 -19.55 -2.61
CA PRO A 185 -22.34 -20.36 -2.77
C PRO A 185 -21.63 -20.68 -1.44
N PHE A 186 -21.82 -19.83 -0.42
CA PHE A 186 -21.46 -20.03 0.99
C PHE A 186 -22.27 -19.06 1.85
N ASN A 187 -22.32 -19.26 3.17
CA ASN A 187 -22.87 -18.27 4.09
C ASN A 187 -21.72 -17.40 4.64
N PRO A 188 -21.80 -16.05 4.60
CA PRO A 188 -20.76 -15.19 5.16
C PRO A 188 -20.41 -15.46 6.63
N HIS A 189 -21.30 -16.11 7.39
CA HIS A 189 -21.04 -16.49 8.78
C HIS A 189 -20.24 -17.78 8.95
N ASP A 190 -19.94 -18.51 7.87
CA ASP A 190 -19.10 -19.70 7.92
C ASP A 190 -17.64 -19.30 8.24
N GLU A 191 -17.01 -20.04 9.15
CA GLU A 191 -15.65 -19.72 9.63
C GLU A 191 -14.59 -19.98 8.54
N SER A 192 -14.65 -21.17 7.93
CA SER A 192 -13.68 -21.65 6.94
C SER A 192 -14.28 -21.65 5.53
N ILE A 193 -13.90 -20.67 4.73
CA ILE A 193 -14.27 -20.54 3.31
C ILE A 193 -12.97 -20.43 2.50
N LYS A 194 -12.79 -21.30 1.49
CA LYS A 194 -11.58 -21.33 0.65
C LYS A 194 -11.38 -19.98 -0.06
N GLU A 195 -10.13 -19.49 -0.10
CA GLU A 195 -9.77 -18.19 -0.72
C GLU A 195 -10.31 -18.04 -2.15
N ASP A 196 -10.19 -19.08 -2.98
CA ASP A 196 -10.66 -19.06 -4.36
C ASP A 196 -12.17 -18.78 -4.48
N LEU A 197 -12.98 -19.42 -3.62
CA LEU A 197 -14.43 -19.21 -3.55
C LEU A 197 -14.78 -17.84 -2.97
N ARG A 198 -14.01 -17.37 -1.97
CA ARG A 198 -14.14 -16.01 -1.41
C ARG A 198 -13.89 -14.94 -2.48
N LEU A 199 -12.87 -15.12 -3.33
CA LEU A 199 -12.55 -14.20 -4.42
C LEU A 199 -13.59 -14.26 -5.55
N GLN A 200 -14.05 -15.46 -5.93
CA GLN A 200 -15.08 -15.64 -6.96
C GLN A 200 -16.40 -14.93 -6.59
N TYR A 201 -16.77 -14.94 -5.31
CA TYR A 201 -17.99 -14.30 -4.81
C TYR A 201 -17.66 -13.17 -3.81
N ARG A 202 -16.68 -12.33 -4.15
CA ARG A 202 -16.13 -11.31 -3.24
C ARG A 202 -17.18 -10.34 -2.69
N TYR A 203 -18.22 -10.01 -3.46
CA TYR A 203 -19.36 -9.20 -2.98
C TYR A 203 -20.14 -9.83 -1.81
N LEU A 204 -20.08 -11.15 -1.66
CA LEU A 204 -20.67 -11.91 -0.55
C LEU A 204 -19.67 -12.05 0.61
N ASP A 205 -18.38 -12.31 0.32
CA ASP A 205 -17.29 -12.31 1.31
C ASP A 205 -17.17 -10.95 2.02
N LEU A 206 -17.30 -9.83 1.30
CA LEU A 206 -17.27 -8.48 1.87
C LEU A 206 -18.37 -8.17 2.91
N ARG A 207 -19.41 -9.02 3.04
CA ARG A 207 -20.38 -8.94 4.15
C ARG A 207 -19.79 -9.44 5.49
N ARG A 208 -18.63 -10.08 5.50
CA ARG A 208 -17.97 -10.57 6.73
C ARG A 208 -17.43 -9.40 7.52
N LYS A 209 -17.67 -9.39 8.85
CA LYS A 209 -17.47 -8.19 9.69
C LYS A 209 -16.03 -7.67 9.58
N PHE A 210 -15.03 -8.56 9.68
CA PHE A 210 -13.62 -8.17 9.60
C PHE A 210 -13.26 -7.48 8.28
N LEU A 211 -13.79 -7.94 7.13
CA LEU A 211 -13.55 -7.28 5.83
C LEU A 211 -14.24 -5.92 5.73
N THR A 212 -15.48 -5.82 6.24
CA THR A 212 -16.19 -4.54 6.31
C THR A 212 -15.44 -3.54 7.23
N ASP A 213 -14.96 -4.02 8.39
CA ASP A 213 -14.17 -3.22 9.34
C ASP A 213 -12.83 -2.80 8.74
N ASN A 214 -12.16 -3.68 7.99
CA ASN A 214 -10.89 -3.41 7.30
C ASN A 214 -11.05 -2.30 6.25
N LEU A 215 -12.08 -2.36 5.41
CA LEU A 215 -12.36 -1.32 4.42
C LEU A 215 -12.75 0.01 5.09
N ARG A 216 -13.48 -0.04 6.23
CA ARG A 216 -13.76 1.15 7.05
C ARG A 216 -12.49 1.74 7.66
N LYS A 217 -11.57 0.91 8.17
CA LYS A 217 -10.28 1.36 8.71
C LYS A 217 -9.42 1.96 7.60
N ARG A 218 -9.35 1.33 6.42
CA ARG A 218 -8.69 1.88 5.22
C ARG A 218 -9.17 3.29 4.89
N SER A 219 -10.50 3.47 4.79
CA SER A 219 -11.13 4.77 4.51
C SER A 219 -10.80 5.81 5.58
N ALA A 220 -10.84 5.43 6.86
CA ALA A 220 -10.50 6.33 7.97
C ALA A 220 -9.01 6.74 7.95
N VAL A 221 -8.10 5.78 7.82
CA VAL A 221 -6.64 6.02 7.69
C VAL A 221 -6.36 6.95 6.51
N THR A 222 -6.96 6.68 5.35
CA THR A 222 -6.86 7.52 4.14
C THR A 222 -7.33 8.96 4.39
N HIS A 223 -8.41 9.16 5.14
CA HIS A 223 -8.89 10.50 5.51
C HIS A 223 -7.94 11.21 6.48
N THR A 224 -7.42 10.51 7.50
CA THR A 224 -6.45 11.08 8.44
C THR A 224 -5.12 11.43 7.75
N ILE A 225 -4.66 10.63 6.77
CA ILE A 225 -3.50 10.96 5.92
C ILE A 225 -3.73 12.29 5.18
N ARG A 226 -4.88 12.45 4.49
CA ARG A 226 -5.20 13.70 3.77
C ARG A 226 -5.20 14.91 4.69
N ASN A 227 -5.87 14.81 5.84
CA ASN A 227 -5.91 15.91 6.81
C ASN A 227 -4.50 16.25 7.30
N HIS A 228 -3.70 15.25 7.70
CA HIS A 228 -2.34 15.47 8.19
C HIS A 228 -1.45 16.25 7.20
N LEU A 229 -1.63 16.02 5.90
CA LEU A 229 -0.87 16.65 4.83
C LEU A 229 -1.45 18.05 4.49
N HIS A 230 -2.77 18.19 4.37
CA HIS A 230 -3.40 19.51 4.15
C HIS A 230 -3.19 20.48 5.33
N ASP A 231 -3.21 19.99 6.57
CA ASP A 231 -2.87 20.77 7.78
C ASP A 231 -1.40 21.27 7.76
N ARG A 232 -0.59 20.78 6.82
CA ARG A 232 0.81 21.17 6.55
C ARG A 232 0.99 21.80 5.17
N HIS A 233 -0.09 22.30 4.57
CA HIS A 233 -0.11 22.97 3.27
C HIS A 233 0.31 22.13 2.05
N PHE A 234 0.28 20.80 2.15
CA PHE A 234 0.47 19.94 0.99
C PHE A 234 -0.72 20.02 0.01
N THR A 235 -0.41 20.02 -1.29
CA THR A 235 -1.36 19.98 -2.39
C THR A 235 -1.55 18.55 -2.89
N GLU A 236 -2.80 18.05 -2.90
CA GLU A 236 -3.12 16.78 -3.56
C GLU A 236 -3.24 17.02 -5.07
N VAL A 237 -2.38 16.39 -5.88
CA VAL A 237 -2.39 16.56 -7.34
C VAL A 237 -2.48 15.20 -8.03
N GLU A 238 -3.42 15.05 -8.98
CA GLU A 238 -3.54 13.84 -9.77
C GLU A 238 -2.57 13.83 -10.96
N THR A 239 -1.73 12.80 -11.05
CA THR A 239 -0.77 12.63 -12.15
C THR A 239 -1.29 11.66 -13.23
N PRO A 240 -0.86 11.77 -14.50
CA PRO A 240 -1.31 10.89 -15.58
C PRO A 240 -1.01 9.40 -15.35
N ILE A 241 -1.96 8.54 -15.74
CA ILE A 241 -1.83 7.07 -15.69
C ILE A 241 -1.35 6.47 -17.03
N LEU A 242 -1.47 7.21 -18.13
CA LEU A 242 -1.04 6.78 -19.46
C LEU A 242 0.24 7.54 -19.84
N LEU A 243 1.40 6.94 -19.57
CA LEU A 243 2.72 7.55 -19.77
C LEU A 243 3.53 6.84 -20.87
N LYS A 244 4.70 7.40 -21.21
CA LYS A 244 5.70 6.75 -22.08
C LYS A 244 6.40 5.64 -21.28
N SER A 245 6.67 4.50 -21.93
CA SER A 245 7.41 3.39 -21.32
C SER A 245 8.84 3.77 -20.97
N THR A 246 9.27 3.44 -19.76
CA THR A 246 10.59 3.76 -19.22
C THR A 246 11.41 2.48 -18.97
N PRO A 247 12.73 2.47 -19.25
CA PRO A 247 13.58 1.29 -19.10
C PRO A 247 13.93 0.97 -17.63
N GLU A 248 13.21 1.52 -16.66
CA GLU A 248 13.53 1.47 -15.22
C GLU A 248 12.68 0.46 -14.45
N GLY A 249 13.26 -0.13 -13.41
CA GLY A 249 12.52 -0.83 -12.36
C GLY A 249 11.94 -2.18 -12.79
N ALA A 250 10.64 -2.36 -12.61
CA ALA A 250 9.91 -3.59 -12.90
C ALA A 250 9.42 -3.66 -14.36
N ARG A 251 8.78 -4.77 -14.74
CA ARG A 251 8.03 -4.82 -16.01
C ARG A 251 6.77 -3.93 -15.93
N GLU A 252 6.56 -3.13 -16.97
CA GLU A 252 5.41 -2.23 -17.11
C GLU A 252 4.24 -2.91 -17.83
N PHE A 253 3.00 -2.60 -17.43
CA PHE A 253 1.82 -2.96 -18.20
C PHE A 253 1.64 -2.00 -19.39
N LEU A 254 1.48 -2.54 -20.60
CA LEU A 254 1.27 -1.77 -21.82
C LEU A 254 -0.22 -1.62 -22.17
N VAL A 255 -0.60 -0.43 -22.64
CA VAL A 255 -1.95 -0.09 -23.11
C VAL A 255 -1.87 0.32 -24.58
N PRO A 256 -2.37 -0.49 -25.53
CA PRO A 256 -2.31 -0.16 -26.96
C PRO A 256 -3.24 1.00 -27.32
N THR A 257 -2.86 1.79 -28.33
CA THR A 257 -3.62 2.98 -28.76
C THR A 257 -4.19 2.81 -30.17
N ARG A 258 -5.41 3.30 -30.40
CA ARG A 258 -6.06 3.33 -31.73
C ARG A 258 -5.55 4.52 -32.54
N ASN A 259 -4.33 4.42 -33.05
CA ASN A 259 -3.70 5.47 -33.86
C ASN A 259 -3.46 4.98 -35.30
N HIS A 260 -3.75 5.83 -36.29
CA HIS A 260 -3.56 5.55 -37.73
C HIS A 260 -2.09 5.61 -38.19
N VAL A 261 -1.14 5.43 -37.28
CA VAL A 261 0.30 5.38 -37.59
C VAL A 261 0.63 4.00 -38.17
N LYS A 262 1.65 3.92 -39.04
CA LYS A 262 2.07 2.68 -39.72
C LYS A 262 2.57 1.56 -38.80
N ALA A 263 2.71 1.82 -37.49
CA ALA A 263 3.16 0.86 -36.49
C ALA A 263 2.31 0.98 -35.21
N PRO A 264 2.12 -0.10 -34.44
CA PRO A 264 1.45 -0.06 -33.15
C PRO A 264 2.16 0.89 -32.17
N THR A 265 1.38 1.61 -31.37
CA THR A 265 1.88 2.52 -30.33
C THR A 265 1.16 2.24 -29.01
N PHE A 266 1.88 2.39 -27.89
CA PHE A 266 1.43 2.00 -26.56
C PHE A 266 1.73 3.09 -25.55
N TYR A 267 0.86 3.25 -24.56
CA TYR A 267 1.22 3.82 -23.27
C TYR A 267 1.74 2.71 -22.33
N ALA A 268 2.45 3.09 -21.29
CA ALA A 268 2.74 2.27 -20.13
C ALA A 268 1.96 2.78 -18.90
N LEU A 269 1.53 1.87 -18.04
CA LEU A 269 0.98 2.20 -16.72
C LEU A 269 2.13 2.45 -15.73
N PRO A 270 2.08 3.52 -14.91
CA PRO A 270 3.18 3.90 -14.03
C PRO A 270 3.40 2.92 -12.88
N GLN A 271 4.67 2.58 -12.64
CA GLN A 271 5.12 1.85 -11.45
C GLN A 271 5.03 2.70 -10.17
N SER A 272 5.05 4.03 -10.33
CA SER A 272 4.83 5.09 -9.34
C SER A 272 4.74 6.44 -10.07
N PRO A 273 4.20 7.52 -9.48
CA PRO A 273 4.19 8.86 -10.08
C PRO A 273 5.57 9.56 -10.03
N GLN A 274 6.68 8.81 -10.15
CA GLN A 274 8.04 9.27 -9.86
C GLN A 274 8.53 10.41 -10.76
N GLN A 275 8.23 10.41 -12.06
CA GLN A 275 8.60 11.56 -12.91
C GLN A 275 7.63 12.74 -12.76
N PRO A 276 6.29 12.56 -12.82
CA PRO A 276 5.35 13.67 -12.63
C PRO A 276 5.55 14.46 -11.32
N LYS A 277 5.82 13.80 -10.19
CA LYS A 277 6.01 14.51 -8.92
C LYS A 277 7.28 15.38 -8.89
N GLN A 278 8.35 14.93 -9.54
CA GLN A 278 9.57 15.73 -9.69
C GLN A 278 9.34 16.93 -10.62
N LEU A 279 8.59 16.74 -11.72
CA LEU A 279 8.19 17.84 -12.62
C LEU A 279 7.30 18.86 -11.92
N LEU A 280 6.39 18.43 -11.04
CA LEU A 280 5.54 19.34 -10.26
C LEU A 280 6.38 20.23 -9.33
N ILE A 281 7.34 19.68 -8.59
CA ILE A 281 8.26 20.46 -7.76
C ILE A 281 9.14 21.37 -8.63
N ALA A 282 9.71 20.87 -9.73
CA ALA A 282 10.54 21.68 -10.64
C ALA A 282 9.76 22.82 -11.32
N SER A 283 8.45 22.67 -11.52
CA SER A 283 7.59 23.71 -12.11
C SER A 283 7.25 24.86 -11.16
N GLY A 284 7.48 24.70 -9.85
CA GLY A 284 7.04 25.65 -8.82
C GLY A 284 5.52 25.72 -8.60
N ALA A 285 4.73 24.85 -9.25
CA ALA A 285 3.28 24.79 -9.04
C ALA A 285 2.90 24.35 -7.61
N THR A 286 3.79 23.63 -6.93
CA THR A 286 3.75 23.39 -5.49
C THR A 286 5.17 23.07 -4.99
N ASP A 287 5.46 23.44 -3.75
CA ASP A 287 6.64 23.03 -2.98
C ASP A 287 6.37 21.76 -2.14
N ALA A 288 5.11 21.36 -1.98
CA ALA A 288 4.68 20.24 -1.14
C ALA A 288 3.58 19.42 -1.86
N TYR A 289 4.00 18.39 -2.59
CA TYR A 289 3.12 17.50 -3.33
C TYR A 289 2.76 16.25 -2.53
N PHE A 290 1.51 15.79 -2.65
CA PHE A 290 1.17 14.40 -2.39
C PHE A 290 0.11 13.84 -3.34
N GLN A 291 0.03 12.51 -3.41
CA GLN A 291 -1.08 11.81 -4.07
C GLN A 291 -1.28 10.43 -3.42
N ILE A 292 -2.53 10.01 -3.27
CA ILE A 292 -2.85 8.60 -2.98
C ILE A 292 -2.97 7.86 -4.33
N ALA A 293 -1.81 7.51 -4.89
CA ALA A 293 -1.63 7.07 -6.26
C ALA A 293 -1.94 5.57 -6.46
N LYS A 294 -2.49 5.23 -7.63
CA LYS A 294 -2.57 3.86 -8.14
C LYS A 294 -1.33 3.54 -8.97
N CYS A 295 -0.64 2.47 -8.58
CA CYS A 295 0.64 2.05 -9.12
C CYS A 295 0.54 0.63 -9.69
N PHE A 296 1.29 0.33 -10.75
CA PHE A 296 1.13 -0.88 -11.56
C PHE A 296 2.48 -1.55 -11.84
N ARG A 297 2.60 -2.86 -11.59
CA ARG A 297 3.82 -3.64 -11.88
C ARG A 297 3.47 -5.04 -12.36
N ASP A 298 4.03 -5.46 -13.49
CA ASP A 298 3.80 -6.78 -14.10
C ASP A 298 4.76 -7.83 -13.53
N GLU A 299 4.60 -8.09 -12.23
CA GLU A 299 5.46 -8.92 -11.39
C GLU A 299 4.67 -10.11 -10.79
N ASP A 300 5.38 -11.19 -10.45
CA ASP A 300 4.75 -12.38 -9.87
C ASP A 300 4.07 -12.10 -8.52
N GLY A 301 2.82 -12.55 -8.39
CA GLY A 301 1.97 -12.24 -7.25
C GLY A 301 2.36 -12.99 -5.97
N ARG A 302 2.49 -12.24 -4.87
CA ARG A 302 2.79 -12.76 -3.52
C ARG A 302 1.61 -12.50 -2.57
N LYS A 303 1.75 -12.74 -1.26
CA LYS A 303 0.73 -12.35 -0.26
C LYS A 303 0.67 -10.83 -0.03
N ASP A 304 1.78 -10.15 -0.29
CA ASP A 304 2.00 -8.71 -0.13
C ASP A 304 2.15 -7.96 -1.46
N ARG A 305 2.09 -8.66 -2.61
CA ARG A 305 2.22 -8.08 -3.96
C ARG A 305 0.90 -8.23 -4.73
N GLN A 306 0.49 -7.17 -5.41
CA GLN A 306 -0.65 -7.13 -6.33
C GLN A 306 -0.21 -6.39 -7.61
N PRO A 307 -0.74 -6.74 -8.80
CA PRO A 307 -0.33 -6.08 -10.04
C PRO A 307 -0.79 -4.62 -10.12
N GLU A 308 -1.85 -4.27 -9.38
CA GLU A 308 -2.25 -2.91 -9.06
C GLU A 308 -2.28 -2.72 -7.53
N PHE A 309 -1.63 -1.67 -7.03
CA PHE A 309 -1.55 -1.35 -5.60
C PHE A 309 -1.63 0.16 -5.40
N THR A 310 -1.78 0.58 -4.14
CA THR A 310 -1.99 1.97 -3.75
C THR A 310 -0.80 2.45 -2.91
N GLN A 311 -0.20 3.56 -3.33
CA GLN A 311 0.83 4.25 -2.57
C GLN A 311 0.31 5.58 -2.04
N LEU A 312 0.89 6.05 -0.93
CA LEU A 312 0.92 7.47 -0.59
C LEU A 312 2.26 8.00 -1.09
N ASP A 313 2.23 8.69 -2.21
CA ASP A 313 3.39 9.39 -2.77
C ASP A 313 3.45 10.81 -2.22
N ILE A 314 4.64 11.22 -1.78
CA ILE A 314 4.96 12.55 -1.26
C ILE A 314 6.26 13.03 -1.91
N GLU A 315 6.33 14.31 -2.26
CA GLU A 315 7.54 15.00 -2.71
C GLU A 315 7.55 16.43 -2.13
N LEU A 316 8.72 16.89 -1.69
CA LEU A 316 8.96 18.21 -1.11
C LEU A 316 10.09 18.91 -1.87
N GLY A 317 9.89 20.17 -2.24
CA GLY A 317 10.93 21.09 -2.70
C GLY A 317 11.64 21.80 -1.54
N PHE A 318 12.77 22.43 -1.85
CA PHE A 318 13.64 23.15 -0.91
C PHE A 318 14.06 22.34 0.33
N VAL A 319 14.20 21.02 0.15
CA VAL A 319 14.61 20.08 1.21
C VAL A 319 16.12 20.18 1.44
N SER A 320 16.58 19.92 2.67
CA SER A 320 18.02 19.84 2.95
C SER A 320 18.68 18.74 2.12
N GLY A 321 19.76 19.08 1.41
CA GLY A 321 20.56 18.13 0.63
C GLY A 321 21.77 17.56 1.38
N ALA A 322 21.88 17.84 2.68
CA ALA A 322 22.99 17.47 3.56
C ALA A 322 22.50 17.24 4.99
N ALA A 323 23.32 16.58 5.79
CA ALA A 323 23.08 16.31 7.21
C ALA A 323 22.87 17.60 8.02
N SER A 324 21.97 17.57 9.00
CA SER A 324 21.80 18.64 9.98
C SER A 324 22.85 18.57 11.10
N GLN A 325 22.94 19.63 11.92
CA GLN A 325 23.92 19.71 13.00
C GLN A 325 23.74 18.60 14.06
N ASP A 326 22.51 18.10 14.23
CA ASP A 326 22.16 17.06 15.20
C ASP A 326 22.39 15.63 14.67
N ALA A 327 22.85 15.46 13.43
CA ALA A 327 23.01 14.16 12.76
C ALA A 327 23.86 13.14 13.55
N ALA A 328 24.87 13.62 14.28
CA ALA A 328 25.70 12.78 15.16
C ALA A 328 24.91 12.11 16.30
N THR A 329 23.79 12.70 16.72
CA THR A 329 22.88 12.15 17.75
C THR A 329 21.71 11.38 17.15
N SER A 330 21.21 11.81 15.98
CA SER A 330 20.02 11.23 15.35
C SER A 330 20.33 10.03 14.44
N GLY A 331 21.60 9.84 14.08
CA GLY A 331 22.07 8.84 13.11
C GLY A 331 21.77 9.18 11.65
N TRP A 332 21.04 10.27 11.38
CA TRP A 332 20.61 10.67 10.04
C TRP A 332 21.64 11.60 9.40
N ASN A 333 22.70 11.01 8.84
CA ASN A 333 23.84 11.76 8.28
C ASN A 333 23.64 12.21 6.83
N MET A 334 22.43 12.64 6.46
CA MET A 334 22.09 13.02 5.08
C MET A 334 20.96 14.04 5.00
N GLY A 335 20.66 14.50 3.77
CA GLY A 335 19.48 15.31 3.49
C GLY A 335 18.15 14.59 3.73
N GLY A 336 17.03 15.25 3.44
CA GLY A 336 15.70 14.62 3.54
C GLY A 336 15.10 14.58 4.95
N GLU A 337 15.69 15.24 5.94
CA GLU A 337 15.19 15.24 7.32
C GLU A 337 13.73 15.75 7.44
N GLN A 338 13.34 16.73 6.60
CA GLN A 338 11.97 17.21 6.50
C GLN A 338 10.98 16.07 6.16
N VAL A 339 11.37 15.16 5.26
CA VAL A 339 10.57 13.98 4.87
C VAL A 339 10.49 12.99 6.03
N ARG A 340 11.61 12.71 6.71
CA ARG A 340 11.64 11.86 7.91
C ARG A 340 10.65 12.38 8.96
N ASN A 341 10.77 13.65 9.35
CA ASN A 341 10.01 14.25 10.44
C ASN A 341 8.50 14.31 10.13
N LEU A 342 8.13 14.57 8.87
CA LEU A 342 6.75 14.46 8.38
C LEU A 342 6.19 13.04 8.57
N ILE A 343 6.91 12.03 8.08
CA ILE A 343 6.45 10.64 8.06
C ILE A 343 6.38 10.07 9.47
N GLU A 344 7.35 10.33 10.32
CA GLU A 344 7.27 9.91 11.73
C GLU A 344 6.09 10.56 12.45
N GLY A 345 5.82 11.84 12.18
CA GLY A 345 4.64 12.55 12.68
C GLY A 345 3.31 11.90 12.25
N LEU A 346 3.21 11.52 10.97
CA LEU A 346 2.06 10.81 10.41
C LEU A 346 1.89 9.43 11.06
N ILE A 347 2.96 8.64 11.14
CA ILE A 347 2.94 7.29 11.72
C ILE A 347 2.54 7.35 13.20
N ARG A 348 3.12 8.27 14.00
CA ARG A 348 2.70 8.52 15.39
C ARG A 348 1.20 8.82 15.51
N GLN A 349 0.67 9.69 14.64
CA GLN A 349 -0.76 10.00 14.63
C GLN A 349 -1.63 8.78 14.32
N LEU A 350 -1.27 8.00 13.30
CA LEU A 350 -2.05 6.83 12.89
C LEU A 350 -2.02 5.72 13.96
N TRP A 351 -0.89 5.48 14.63
CA TRP A 351 -0.81 4.49 15.72
C TRP A 351 -1.62 4.92 16.95
N ARG A 352 -1.54 6.19 17.35
CA ARG A 352 -2.38 6.73 18.43
C ARG A 352 -3.87 6.63 18.10
N GLU A 353 -4.29 6.98 16.88
CA GLU A 353 -5.71 6.93 16.48
C GLU A 353 -6.27 5.52 16.26
N TYR A 354 -5.49 4.57 15.72
CA TYR A 354 -6.00 3.28 15.24
C TYR A 354 -5.46 2.03 15.95
N GLN A 355 -4.34 2.13 16.67
CA GLN A 355 -3.79 1.04 17.51
C GLN A 355 -3.92 1.34 19.01
N SER A 356 -4.23 2.59 19.39
CA SER A 356 -4.22 3.05 20.79
C SER A 356 -2.84 2.92 21.45
N THR A 357 -1.78 3.12 20.65
CA THR A 357 -0.38 3.02 21.07
C THR A 357 0.30 4.37 20.84
N GLU A 358 0.94 4.91 21.87
CA GLU A 358 1.90 6.01 21.70
C GLU A 358 3.25 5.42 21.30
N LEU A 359 3.84 5.93 20.22
CA LEU A 359 5.18 5.54 19.76
C LEU A 359 6.23 6.56 20.20
N GLU A 360 7.50 6.19 20.10
CA GLU A 360 8.64 7.05 20.41
C GLU A 360 8.67 8.34 19.57
N SER A 361 9.25 9.40 20.14
CA SER A 361 9.35 10.73 19.53
C SER A 361 10.25 10.77 18.29
N THR A 362 11.10 9.76 18.11
CA THR A 362 11.98 9.55 16.95
C THR A 362 12.14 8.06 16.73
N PHE A 363 12.22 7.58 15.49
CA PHE A 363 12.53 6.16 15.24
C PHE A 363 14.04 5.93 15.14
N LYS A 364 14.47 4.70 15.47
CA LYS A 364 15.88 4.26 15.33
C LYS A 364 16.35 4.45 13.89
N VAL A 365 17.60 4.89 13.70
CA VAL A 365 18.26 4.94 12.38
C VAL A 365 19.36 3.89 12.36
N MET A 366 19.56 3.24 11.21
CA MET A 366 20.54 2.18 11.01
C MET A 366 21.08 2.25 9.58
N LYS A 367 22.40 2.11 9.39
CA LYS A 367 22.97 2.04 8.04
C LYS A 367 22.61 0.70 7.41
N TYR A 368 22.39 0.65 6.11
CA TYR A 368 22.16 -0.57 5.35
C TYR A 368 23.24 -1.61 5.60
N ARG A 369 24.52 -1.18 5.62
CA ARG A 369 25.65 -2.05 5.93
C ARG A 369 25.52 -2.69 7.32
N ASP A 370 25.07 -1.94 8.32
CA ASP A 370 24.84 -2.48 9.67
C ASP A 370 23.64 -3.42 9.71
N ALA A 371 22.58 -3.12 8.97
CA ALA A 371 21.38 -3.96 8.86
C ALA A 371 21.71 -5.33 8.23
N MET A 372 22.45 -5.31 7.11
CA MET A 372 22.94 -6.52 6.45
C MET A 372 23.92 -7.30 7.34
N ASN A 373 24.89 -6.62 7.95
CA ASN A 373 25.90 -7.28 8.78
C ASN A 373 25.35 -7.89 10.08
N LYS A 374 24.31 -7.29 10.69
CA LYS A 374 23.75 -7.73 11.98
C LYS A 374 22.49 -8.59 11.86
N TYR A 375 21.72 -8.46 10.78
CA TYR A 375 20.43 -9.15 10.65
C TYR A 375 20.26 -9.86 9.31
N GLY A 376 21.21 -9.72 8.38
CA GLY A 376 21.18 -10.36 7.07
C GLY A 376 20.02 -9.87 6.20
N SER A 377 19.54 -8.64 6.41
CA SER A 377 18.46 -8.04 5.61
C SER A 377 18.42 -6.52 5.69
N ASP A 378 18.03 -5.90 4.57
CA ASP A 378 17.66 -4.49 4.44
C ASP A 378 16.36 -4.11 5.18
N LYS A 379 15.58 -5.10 5.63
CA LYS A 379 14.36 -4.91 6.42
C LYS A 379 14.41 -5.80 7.67
N PRO A 380 15.20 -5.43 8.69
CA PRO A 380 15.39 -6.28 9.86
C PRO A 380 14.15 -6.31 10.76
N ASP A 381 13.82 -7.50 11.27
CA ASP A 381 12.93 -7.63 12.43
C ASP A 381 13.76 -7.51 13.72
N LEU A 382 13.57 -6.40 14.43
CA LEU A 382 14.31 -6.04 15.64
C LEU A 382 13.63 -6.51 16.94
N ARG A 383 12.51 -7.25 16.87
CA ARG A 383 11.75 -7.71 18.05
C ARG A 383 12.40 -8.87 18.82
N PHE A 384 13.48 -9.44 18.29
CA PHE A 384 14.22 -10.56 18.88
C PHE A 384 15.72 -10.46 18.57
N GLY A 385 16.54 -11.23 19.30
CA GLY A 385 18.01 -11.24 19.17
C GLY A 385 18.51 -12.02 17.95
N LEU A 386 19.44 -12.96 18.18
CA LEU A 386 20.17 -13.69 17.14
C LEU A 386 20.82 -12.72 16.12
N GLU A 387 21.56 -11.72 16.59
CA GLU A 387 22.35 -10.86 15.70
C GLU A 387 23.48 -11.68 15.06
N ILE A 388 23.72 -11.46 13.77
CA ILE A 388 24.89 -11.94 13.05
C ILE A 388 26.10 -11.12 13.52
N ALA A 389 27.22 -11.79 13.77
CA ALA A 389 28.48 -11.17 14.11
C ALA A 389 29.55 -11.56 13.08
N LEU A 390 30.35 -10.58 12.66
CA LEU A 390 31.39 -10.75 11.65
C LEU A 390 32.68 -11.28 12.27
N ALA A 391 33.31 -12.24 11.61
CA ALA A 391 34.65 -12.72 11.94
C ALA A 391 35.51 -12.76 10.66
N SER A 392 36.75 -12.26 10.73
CA SER A 392 37.71 -12.35 9.64
C SER A 392 38.19 -13.79 9.45
N MET A 393 38.10 -14.32 8.22
CA MET A 393 38.62 -15.65 7.87
C MET A 393 39.96 -15.56 7.13
N SER A 394 40.84 -16.52 7.39
CA SER A 394 42.00 -16.80 6.54
C SER A 394 41.55 -17.44 5.22
N ALA A 395 42.29 -17.17 4.14
CA ALA A 395 41.83 -17.28 2.74
C ALA A 395 41.71 -18.72 2.15
N ASP A 396 41.04 -19.64 2.84
CA ASP A 396 40.70 -20.98 2.34
C ASP A 396 39.30 -20.98 1.71
N GLY A 397 39.20 -20.44 0.50
CA GLY A 397 37.94 -20.16 -0.19
C GLY A 397 37.13 -21.40 -0.60
N ASN A 398 36.11 -21.74 0.21
CA ASN A 398 34.80 -22.23 -0.24
C ASN A 398 33.90 -22.50 0.98
N SER A 399 32.86 -21.69 1.22
CA SER A 399 31.72 -22.13 2.05
C SER A 399 30.39 -21.44 1.73
N GLN A 400 29.49 -22.19 1.09
CA GLN A 400 28.04 -22.04 1.34
C GLN A 400 27.73 -22.46 2.79
N THR A 401 26.64 -21.92 3.34
CA THR A 401 26.22 -22.01 4.75
C THR A 401 26.63 -23.30 5.49
N ARG A 402 27.61 -23.20 6.40
CA ARG A 402 28.05 -24.32 7.26
C ARG A 402 27.55 -24.12 8.69
N GLY A 403 26.79 -25.09 9.20
CA GLY A 403 26.48 -25.15 10.63
C GLY A 403 27.60 -25.83 11.39
N LEU A 404 27.99 -25.27 12.53
CA LEU A 404 28.97 -25.77 13.49
C LEU A 404 28.28 -25.89 14.85
N VAL A 405 28.39 -27.04 15.52
CA VAL A 405 27.80 -27.24 16.86
C VAL A 405 28.90 -27.21 17.91
N TYR A 406 28.76 -26.38 18.94
CA TYR A 406 29.69 -26.36 20.06
C TYR A 406 29.20 -27.22 21.22
N ARG A 407 29.85 -28.37 21.40
CA ARG A 407 29.71 -29.23 22.59
C ARG A 407 31.10 -29.57 23.12
N PRO A 408 31.38 -29.33 24.41
CA PRO A 408 32.62 -29.82 25.00
C PRO A 408 32.51 -31.34 25.16
N SER A 409 33.36 -32.08 24.44
CA SER A 409 33.93 -33.27 25.07
C SER A 409 34.86 -32.81 26.20
N ARG A 410 35.21 -33.72 27.11
CA ARG A 410 36.07 -33.41 28.28
C ARG A 410 37.46 -32.85 27.91
N ASP A 411 37.86 -32.97 26.65
CA ASP A 411 39.18 -32.58 26.13
C ASP A 411 39.10 -31.51 25.02
N GLY A 412 37.97 -30.80 24.89
CA GLY A 412 37.84 -29.63 24.01
C GLY A 412 37.72 -29.91 22.50
N GLN A 413 37.83 -31.17 22.06
CA GLN A 413 37.50 -31.55 20.68
C GLN A 413 35.99 -31.80 20.52
N LEU A 414 35.44 -31.44 19.37
CA LEU A 414 34.06 -31.81 19.00
C LEU A 414 33.91 -33.34 18.90
N ASP A 415 32.76 -33.85 19.32
CA ASP A 415 32.42 -35.28 19.24
C ASP A 415 32.52 -35.80 17.79
N GLY A 416 33.46 -36.71 17.56
CA GLY A 416 33.73 -37.29 16.24
C GLY A 416 32.55 -38.06 15.65
N ASP A 417 31.65 -38.60 16.48
CA ASP A 417 30.45 -39.27 16.00
C ASP A 417 29.34 -38.26 15.64
N PHE A 418 29.32 -37.08 16.26
CA PHE A 418 28.46 -35.98 15.80
C PHE A 418 28.89 -35.47 14.42
N LEU A 419 30.21 -35.27 14.23
CA LEU A 419 30.79 -34.81 12.95
C LEU A 419 30.56 -35.80 11.80
N LYS A 420 30.66 -37.12 12.06
CA LYS A 420 30.32 -38.16 11.07
C LYS A 420 28.84 -38.10 10.62
N ASN A 421 27.95 -37.78 11.55
CA ASN A 421 26.50 -37.71 11.28
C ASN A 421 26.08 -36.37 10.62
N HIS A 422 26.94 -35.34 10.67
CA HIS A 422 26.69 -34.01 10.09
C HIS A 422 27.87 -33.55 9.22
N PRO A 423 28.11 -34.20 8.06
CA PRO A 423 29.21 -33.87 7.16
C PRO A 423 29.10 -32.41 6.69
N GLY A 424 30.08 -31.58 7.08
CA GLY A 424 30.10 -30.14 6.82
C GLY A 424 30.49 -29.28 8.04
N CYS A 425 30.42 -29.84 9.26
CA CYS A 425 30.89 -29.17 10.48
C CYS A 425 32.43 -29.17 10.58
N SER A 426 33.04 -28.00 10.82
CA SER A 426 34.42 -27.82 11.30
C SER A 426 34.46 -27.33 12.76
N GLN A 427 35.65 -27.25 13.39
CA GLN A 427 35.79 -26.68 14.72
C GLN A 427 35.87 -25.14 14.65
N ILE A 428 35.18 -24.44 15.57
CA ILE A 428 35.34 -23.00 15.80
C ILE A 428 36.65 -22.71 16.54
N THR A 429 37.32 -21.61 16.21
CA THR A 429 38.55 -21.19 16.89
C THR A 429 38.27 -20.55 18.25
N GLU A 430 39.25 -20.53 19.15
CA GLU A 430 39.15 -19.83 20.45
C GLU A 430 38.97 -18.30 20.30
N GLU A 431 39.36 -17.73 19.16
CA GLU A 431 39.06 -16.34 18.81
C GLU A 431 37.59 -16.19 18.43
N GLN A 432 37.06 -17.05 17.55
CA GLN A 432 35.65 -17.05 17.19
C GLN A 432 34.74 -17.26 18.41
N LYS A 433 35.07 -18.19 19.31
CA LYS A 433 34.32 -18.40 20.57
C LYS A 433 34.18 -17.12 21.39
N ARG A 434 35.29 -16.37 21.55
CA ARG A 434 35.31 -15.11 22.32
C ARG A 434 34.61 -13.96 21.60
N ASN A 435 34.77 -13.85 20.28
CA ASN A 435 34.17 -12.78 19.50
C ASN A 435 32.65 -12.95 19.32
N LEU A 436 32.15 -14.20 19.37
CA LEU A 436 30.74 -14.56 19.19
C LEU A 436 30.00 -14.83 20.52
N ASP A 437 30.67 -14.71 21.68
CA ASP A 437 30.16 -15.07 23.03
C ASP A 437 29.50 -16.46 23.10
N VAL A 438 30.10 -17.45 22.43
CA VAL A 438 29.52 -18.79 22.24
C VAL A 438 29.60 -19.61 23.52
N GLN A 439 28.44 -20.04 24.02
CA GLN A 439 28.29 -20.83 25.23
C GLN A 439 28.16 -22.34 24.94
N GLU A 440 28.40 -23.17 25.96
CA GLU A 440 28.26 -24.62 25.86
C GLU A 440 26.84 -25.02 25.43
N GLY A 441 26.75 -25.75 24.31
CA GLY A 441 25.48 -26.23 23.73
C GLY A 441 25.00 -25.42 22.52
N ASP A 442 25.60 -24.27 22.24
CA ASP A 442 25.21 -23.41 21.12
C ASP A 442 25.51 -24.02 19.74
N ILE A 443 24.77 -23.53 18.75
CA ILE A 443 24.97 -23.83 17.33
C ILE A 443 25.30 -22.53 16.61
N VAL A 444 26.43 -22.51 15.91
CA VAL A 444 26.94 -21.37 15.16
C VAL A 444 26.79 -21.67 13.68
N TRP A 445 26.14 -20.79 12.91
CA TRP A 445 26.09 -20.90 11.45
C TRP A 445 27.01 -19.86 10.82
N LEU A 446 27.77 -20.28 9.82
CA LEU A 446 28.70 -19.44 9.07
C LEU A 446 28.24 -19.31 7.62
N GLU A 447 28.29 -18.09 7.09
CA GLU A 447 28.07 -17.72 5.69
C GLU A 447 29.20 -16.78 5.27
N GLU A 448 29.76 -17.00 4.09
CA GLU A 448 30.77 -16.11 3.50
C GLU A 448 30.04 -14.91 2.86
N LEU A 449 30.35 -13.70 3.33
CA LEU A 449 29.70 -12.46 2.87
C LEU A 449 30.70 -11.56 2.13
N PRO A 450 30.27 -10.83 1.07
CA PRO A 450 31.12 -9.86 0.40
C PRO A 450 31.44 -8.68 1.33
N THR A 451 32.64 -8.09 1.18
CA THR A 451 33.11 -6.95 1.99
C THR A 451 32.15 -5.75 1.96
N ASN A 452 31.52 -5.55 0.81
CA ASN A 452 30.43 -4.61 0.59
C ASN A 452 29.16 -5.43 0.31
N PRO A 453 28.14 -5.43 1.18
CA PRO A 453 26.89 -6.11 0.91
C PRO A 453 26.14 -5.48 -0.26
N GLU A 454 25.50 -6.31 -1.07
CA GLU A 454 24.54 -5.93 -2.11
C GLU A 454 23.25 -6.76 -1.93
N GLY A 455 22.14 -6.31 -2.53
CA GLY A 455 20.83 -6.99 -2.42
C GLY A 455 20.12 -6.79 -1.07
N GLY A 456 18.95 -7.42 -0.92
CA GLY A 456 18.04 -7.21 0.23
C GLY A 456 18.13 -8.21 1.38
N GLY A 457 18.96 -9.25 1.27
CA GLY A 457 19.18 -10.19 2.38
C GLY A 457 20.12 -11.34 2.07
N THR A 458 20.47 -12.09 3.12
CA THR A 458 21.45 -13.20 3.09
C THR A 458 20.82 -14.51 3.57
N GLY A 459 21.53 -15.63 3.37
CA GLY A 459 21.13 -16.95 3.86
C GLY A 459 20.99 -16.99 5.40
N LEU A 460 21.92 -16.38 6.13
CA LEU A 460 21.84 -16.22 7.58
C LEU A 460 20.68 -15.32 8.01
N GLY A 461 20.35 -14.25 7.28
CA GLY A 461 19.18 -13.42 7.58
C GLY A 461 17.87 -14.22 7.44
N ALA A 462 17.74 -15.00 6.37
CA ALA A 462 16.59 -15.88 6.17
C ALA A 462 16.53 -17.02 7.21
N LEU A 463 17.68 -17.54 7.65
CA LEU A 463 17.77 -18.54 8.72
C LEU A 463 17.38 -17.94 10.08
N ARG A 464 17.89 -16.75 10.41
CA ARG A 464 17.58 -16.00 11.64
C ARG A 464 16.07 -15.84 11.84
N LEU A 465 15.34 -15.44 10.79
CA LEU A 465 13.88 -15.30 10.84
C LEU A 465 13.18 -16.64 11.13
N LYS A 466 13.60 -17.72 10.46
CA LYS A 466 13.05 -19.07 10.69
C LYS A 466 13.34 -19.59 12.10
N LEU A 467 14.55 -19.36 12.62
CA LEU A 467 14.92 -19.71 14.00
C LEU A 467 14.12 -18.89 15.01
N GLY A 468 13.93 -17.59 14.77
CA GLY A 468 13.11 -16.72 15.63
C GLY A 468 11.66 -17.21 15.76
N GLU A 469 11.07 -17.69 14.66
CA GLU A 469 9.75 -18.33 14.65
C GLU A 469 9.75 -19.68 15.38
N GLN A 470 10.66 -20.61 15.01
CA GLN A 470 10.69 -21.97 15.54
C GLN A 470 11.05 -22.06 17.03
N LEU A 471 11.91 -21.16 17.52
CA LEU A 471 12.33 -21.07 18.92
C LEU A 471 11.40 -20.17 19.75
N GLY A 472 10.40 -19.53 19.14
CA GLY A 472 9.45 -18.65 19.84
C GLY A 472 10.09 -17.39 20.42
N LEU A 473 11.15 -16.86 19.80
CA LEU A 473 11.95 -15.74 20.32
C LEU A 473 11.28 -14.37 20.18
N LEU A 474 10.11 -14.30 19.53
CA LEU A 474 9.28 -13.10 19.46
C LEU A 474 8.67 -12.79 20.83
N SER A 475 9.49 -12.16 21.69
CA SER A 475 9.19 -11.81 23.08
C SER A 475 7.91 -11.00 23.28
N ASN A 476 7.52 -10.20 22.29
CA ASN A 476 6.20 -9.61 22.17
C ASN A 476 5.78 -9.50 20.69
N PRO A 477 4.89 -10.37 20.17
CA PRO A 477 4.42 -10.31 18.79
C PRO A 477 3.76 -8.98 18.41
N ASP A 478 3.09 -8.34 19.38
CA ASP A 478 2.36 -7.07 19.22
C ASP A 478 3.23 -5.82 19.38
N ALA A 479 4.53 -5.97 19.67
CA ALA A 479 5.46 -4.84 19.72
C ALA A 479 5.68 -4.22 18.33
N TYR A 480 5.85 -2.90 18.27
CA TYR A 480 6.19 -2.17 17.05
C TYR A 480 7.64 -1.68 17.10
N ALA A 481 8.53 -2.35 16.37
CA ALA A 481 9.91 -1.96 16.21
C ALA A 481 10.09 -1.24 14.86
N PHE A 482 10.01 0.09 14.89
CA PHE A 482 10.28 0.95 13.74
C PHE A 482 11.78 1.24 13.60
N VAL A 483 12.29 1.22 12.37
CA VAL A 483 13.67 1.62 12.06
C VAL A 483 13.73 2.25 10.67
N TRP A 484 14.48 3.34 10.54
CA TRP A 484 14.92 3.88 9.26
C TRP A 484 16.22 3.20 8.85
N ILE A 485 16.24 2.65 7.64
CA ILE A 485 17.47 2.17 7.00
C ILE A 485 17.97 3.26 6.05
N VAL A 486 19.25 3.59 6.09
CA VAL A 486 19.90 4.67 5.33
C VAL A 486 21.25 4.20 4.75
N GLU A 487 21.92 4.98 3.90
CA GLU A 487 23.28 4.68 3.40
C GLU A 487 23.42 3.32 2.67
N PHE A 488 22.45 2.91 1.85
CA PHE A 488 22.65 1.74 0.98
C PHE A 488 23.54 2.14 -0.23
N PRO A 489 24.21 1.19 -0.91
CA PRO A 489 24.84 1.46 -2.21
C PRO A 489 23.84 2.07 -3.19
N LEU A 490 24.26 3.08 -3.95
CA LEU A 490 23.46 3.74 -4.97
C LEU A 490 23.26 2.85 -6.21
N PHE A 491 24.27 2.03 -6.52
CA PHE A 491 24.31 1.13 -7.66
C PHE A 491 24.63 -0.31 -7.24
N THR A 492 24.06 -1.28 -7.94
CA THR A 492 24.24 -2.72 -7.69
C THR A 492 24.26 -3.51 -9.00
N ARG A 493 24.91 -4.68 -8.97
CA ARG A 493 24.85 -5.72 -10.02
C ARG A 493 24.08 -6.97 -9.59
N ALA A 494 23.66 -7.07 -8.33
CA ALA A 494 23.12 -8.27 -7.70
C ALA A 494 21.59 -8.43 -7.80
N ASP A 495 20.89 -7.56 -8.52
CA ASP A 495 19.44 -7.56 -8.61
C ASP A 495 18.94 -8.49 -9.73
N GLU A 496 18.71 -9.77 -9.41
CA GLU A 496 18.23 -10.81 -10.34
C GLU A 496 16.92 -10.40 -11.06
N ASP A 497 15.99 -9.73 -10.36
CA ASP A 497 14.72 -9.25 -10.93
C ASP A 497 14.97 -8.18 -12.04
N LYS A 498 16.12 -7.49 -12.02
CA LYS A 498 16.54 -6.47 -13.00
C LYS A 498 17.61 -6.95 -13.99
N GLU A 499 18.14 -8.18 -13.88
CA GLU A 499 19.24 -8.67 -14.74
C GLU A 499 18.88 -8.60 -16.24
N PHE A 500 17.62 -8.91 -16.57
CA PHE A 500 17.07 -8.80 -17.93
C PHE A 500 17.15 -7.37 -18.52
N LEU A 501 17.06 -6.34 -17.68
CA LEU A 501 17.12 -4.93 -18.07
C LEU A 501 18.55 -4.40 -18.10
N SER A 502 19.35 -4.74 -17.09
CA SER A 502 20.73 -4.26 -16.95
C SER A 502 21.67 -4.91 -17.97
N LYS A 503 21.48 -6.20 -18.29
CA LYS A 503 22.34 -6.99 -19.19
C LYS A 503 23.82 -6.98 -18.76
N GLY A 504 24.07 -6.95 -17.46
CA GLY A 504 25.42 -6.89 -16.87
C GLY A 504 25.98 -5.48 -16.65
N ARG A 505 25.26 -4.41 -17.05
CA ARG A 505 25.54 -3.02 -16.66
C ARG A 505 25.29 -2.80 -15.17
N TRP A 506 25.78 -1.69 -14.62
CA TRP A 506 25.31 -1.21 -13.31
C TRP A 506 23.82 -0.88 -13.37
N SER A 507 23.12 -1.15 -12.27
CA SER A 507 21.72 -0.77 -12.10
C SER A 507 21.57 0.09 -10.85
N SER A 508 20.62 1.03 -10.83
CA SER A 508 20.29 1.74 -9.59
C SER A 508 19.58 0.81 -8.61
N THR A 509 20.01 0.81 -7.35
CA THR A 509 19.42 -0.02 -6.29
C THR A 509 17.92 0.30 -6.13
N HIS A 510 17.58 1.59 -6.10
CA HIS A 510 16.20 2.08 -5.99
C HIS A 510 15.68 2.65 -7.32
N HIS A 511 16.15 3.82 -7.73
CA HIS A 511 15.83 4.49 -9.00
C HIS A 511 16.97 5.47 -9.35
N PRO A 512 17.15 5.84 -10.64
CA PRO A 512 18.34 6.59 -11.09
C PRO A 512 18.31 8.09 -10.77
N PHE A 513 17.19 8.60 -10.26
CA PHE A 513 17.07 9.98 -9.75
C PHE A 513 17.58 10.19 -8.31
N THR A 514 18.07 9.14 -7.62
CA THR A 514 18.57 9.29 -6.24
C THR A 514 19.91 10.02 -6.21
N ALA A 515 20.01 11.06 -5.37
CA ALA A 515 21.25 11.79 -5.18
C ALA A 515 22.32 10.90 -4.51
N PRO A 516 23.59 10.95 -4.96
CA PRO A 516 24.70 10.43 -4.19
C PRO A 516 24.92 11.27 -2.92
N TYR A 517 25.71 10.74 -1.99
CA TYR A 517 26.34 11.55 -0.94
C TYR A 517 27.29 12.57 -1.58
N ALA A 518 27.37 13.79 -1.03
CA ALA A 518 28.16 14.87 -1.64
C ALA A 518 29.66 14.54 -1.68
N GLU A 519 30.16 13.87 -0.65
CA GLU A 519 31.54 13.38 -0.57
C GLU A 519 31.82 12.17 -1.46
N ASP A 520 30.80 11.46 -1.95
CA ASP A 520 30.92 10.28 -2.81
C ASP A 520 30.86 10.63 -4.32
N ILE A 521 30.66 11.90 -4.69
CA ILE A 521 30.50 12.33 -6.10
C ILE A 521 31.73 12.01 -6.96
N SER A 522 32.95 12.06 -6.41
CA SER A 522 34.18 11.68 -7.13
C SER A 522 34.25 10.17 -7.39
N LEU A 523 33.68 9.35 -6.51
CA LEU A 523 33.66 7.89 -6.65
C LEU A 523 32.82 7.42 -7.85
N LEU A 524 32.00 8.28 -8.45
CA LEU A 524 31.32 8.00 -9.72
C LEU A 524 32.29 7.73 -10.88
N GLU A 525 33.51 8.31 -10.83
CA GLU A 525 34.57 8.06 -11.82
C GLU A 525 35.58 7.00 -11.36
N GLU A 526 35.84 6.93 -10.04
CA GLU A 526 36.87 6.06 -9.47
C GLU A 526 36.37 4.63 -9.17
N ASN A 527 35.24 4.50 -8.46
CA ASN A 527 34.69 3.22 -8.02
C ASN A 527 33.20 3.31 -7.66
N VAL A 528 32.35 3.12 -8.66
CA VAL A 528 30.88 3.11 -8.58
C VAL A 528 30.34 2.22 -7.44
N SER A 529 31.01 1.12 -7.11
CA SER A 529 30.56 0.17 -6.07
C SER A 529 30.58 0.73 -4.64
N LEU A 530 31.29 1.84 -4.41
CA LEU A 530 31.42 2.49 -3.10
C LEU A 530 30.47 3.70 -2.94
N VAL A 531 29.80 4.13 -4.01
CA VAL A 531 28.93 5.31 -3.98
C VAL A 531 27.67 5.02 -3.16
N ARG A 532 27.48 5.75 -2.05
CA ARG A 532 26.27 5.67 -1.23
C ARG A 532 25.18 6.56 -1.81
N GLY A 533 23.94 6.09 -1.74
CA GLY A 533 22.76 6.87 -2.14
C GLY A 533 22.08 7.54 -0.96
N GLN A 534 21.64 8.79 -1.14
CA GLN A 534 20.77 9.52 -0.20
C GLN A 534 19.32 9.03 -0.29
N HIS A 535 19.12 7.73 -0.13
CA HIS A 535 17.81 7.08 0.01
C HIS A 535 17.63 6.49 1.42
N TYR A 536 16.37 6.23 1.76
CA TYR A 536 15.94 5.79 3.08
C TYR A 536 14.66 4.96 2.99
N ASP A 537 14.60 3.89 3.79
CA ASP A 537 13.42 3.04 3.94
C ASP A 537 12.92 3.05 5.38
N LEU A 538 11.60 3.17 5.56
CA LEU A 538 10.96 2.96 6.85
C LEU A 538 10.54 1.50 6.99
N VAL A 539 11.14 0.78 7.93
CA VAL A 539 10.86 -0.63 8.22
C VAL A 539 10.12 -0.75 9.56
N LEU A 540 9.15 -1.65 9.61
CA LEU A 540 8.45 -2.06 10.82
C LEU A 540 8.43 -3.59 10.91
N ASN A 541 8.99 -4.16 11.98
CA ASN A 541 8.87 -5.60 12.27
C ASN A 541 9.28 -6.52 11.09
N GLY A 542 10.37 -6.18 10.40
CA GLY A 542 10.84 -6.92 9.21
C GLY A 542 10.09 -6.61 7.90
N VAL A 543 9.21 -5.61 7.89
CA VAL A 543 8.40 -5.21 6.75
C VAL A 543 8.67 -3.75 6.38
N GLU A 544 9.21 -3.53 5.19
CA GLU A 544 9.38 -2.21 4.56
C GLU A 544 7.98 -1.57 4.34
N LEU A 545 7.70 -0.46 5.03
CA LEU A 545 6.45 0.29 4.88
C LEU A 545 6.48 1.24 3.68
N GLY A 546 7.67 1.68 3.30
CA GLY A 546 7.91 2.49 2.12
C GLY A 546 9.30 3.11 2.12
N GLY A 547 9.73 3.52 0.93
CA GLY A 547 11.06 4.03 0.64
C GLY A 547 11.04 5.38 -0.07
N GLY A 548 12.16 6.10 0.01
CA GLY A 548 12.30 7.46 -0.50
C GLY A 548 13.75 7.87 -0.71
N SER A 549 13.96 9.05 -1.31
CA SER A 549 15.29 9.62 -1.46
C SER A 549 15.29 11.13 -1.66
N VAL A 550 16.44 11.75 -1.35
CA VAL A 550 16.84 13.04 -1.91
C VAL A 550 17.14 12.84 -3.40
N ARG A 551 16.68 13.76 -4.24
CA ARG A 551 16.79 13.64 -5.70
C ARG A 551 17.98 14.41 -6.26
N ILE A 552 18.49 13.94 -7.39
CA ILE A 552 19.40 14.72 -8.24
C ILE A 552 18.59 15.87 -8.87
N HIS A 553 18.93 17.11 -8.49
CA HIS A 553 18.33 18.32 -9.07
C HIS A 553 19.23 18.99 -10.13
N ASP A 554 20.54 18.68 -10.16
CA ASP A 554 21.44 19.12 -11.22
C ASP A 554 21.36 18.20 -12.45
N ALA A 555 21.06 18.81 -13.60
CA ALA A 555 20.94 18.08 -14.87
C ALA A 555 22.26 17.48 -15.35
N SER A 556 23.40 18.06 -14.99
CA SER A 556 24.72 17.59 -15.41
C SER A 556 25.07 16.28 -14.71
N LEU A 557 24.86 16.24 -13.39
CA LEU A 557 24.98 15.04 -12.56
C LEU A 557 23.98 13.94 -12.97
N GLN A 558 22.73 14.30 -13.28
CA GLN A 558 21.74 13.32 -13.75
C GLN A 558 22.16 12.69 -15.09
N LEU A 559 22.69 13.51 -16.01
CA LEU A 559 23.20 13.03 -17.30
C LEU A 559 24.44 12.15 -17.14
N LYS A 560 25.35 12.49 -16.23
CA LYS A 560 26.51 11.67 -15.84
C LYS A 560 26.07 10.30 -15.31
N VAL A 561 25.10 10.26 -14.39
CA VAL A 561 24.55 8.99 -13.89
C VAL A 561 23.95 8.14 -15.01
N PHE A 562 23.18 8.75 -15.93
CA PHE A 562 22.59 8.04 -17.07
C PHE A 562 23.63 7.49 -18.06
N LYS A 563 24.61 8.31 -18.47
CA LYS A 563 25.54 7.95 -19.55
C LYS A 563 26.78 7.21 -19.07
N ASP A 564 27.38 7.68 -17.98
CA ASP A 564 28.72 7.22 -17.58
C ASP A 564 28.66 6.09 -16.55
N VAL A 565 27.55 5.95 -15.81
CA VAL A 565 27.37 4.89 -14.79
C VAL A 565 26.40 3.81 -15.23
N LEU A 566 25.21 4.20 -15.69
CA LEU A 566 24.16 3.26 -16.13
C LEU A 566 24.29 2.84 -17.60
N GLU A 567 25.21 3.48 -18.34
CA GLU A 567 25.50 3.19 -19.76
C GLU A 567 24.22 3.15 -20.62
N LEU A 568 23.30 4.08 -20.40
CA LEU A 568 22.06 4.20 -21.17
C LEU A 568 22.36 4.71 -22.59
N THR A 569 21.67 4.14 -23.59
CA THR A 569 21.78 4.64 -24.97
C THR A 569 21.13 6.01 -25.13
N ASP A 570 21.46 6.76 -26.19
CA ASP A 570 20.78 8.04 -26.47
C ASP A 570 19.25 7.87 -26.58
N ASP A 571 18.76 6.81 -27.24
CA ASP A 571 17.33 6.45 -27.30
C ASP A 571 16.70 6.10 -25.94
N GLU A 572 17.50 5.67 -24.94
CA GLU A 572 17.06 5.45 -23.56
C GLU A 572 17.04 6.78 -22.79
N VAL A 573 18.05 7.64 -22.95
CA VAL A 573 18.16 8.96 -22.33
C VAL A 573 17.09 9.94 -22.85
N ASP A 574 16.76 9.91 -24.14
CA ASP A 574 15.70 10.70 -24.78
C ASP A 574 14.28 10.37 -24.25
N ARG A 575 14.15 9.33 -23.42
CA ARG A 575 12.91 9.06 -22.68
C ARG A 575 12.74 9.94 -21.44
N PHE A 576 13.80 10.63 -21.03
CA PHE A 576 13.87 11.50 -19.86
C PHE A 576 14.20 12.95 -20.22
N ASP A 577 14.23 13.32 -21.51
CA ASP A 577 14.59 14.68 -21.94
C ASP A 577 13.69 15.76 -21.29
N HIS A 578 12.39 15.50 -21.15
CA HIS A 578 11.47 16.40 -20.43
C HIS A 578 11.89 16.65 -18.97
N LEU A 579 12.46 15.64 -18.30
CA LEU A 579 12.98 15.77 -16.95
C LEU A 579 14.32 16.52 -16.96
N LEU A 580 15.24 16.17 -17.86
CA LEU A 580 16.53 16.85 -17.99
C LEU A 580 16.36 18.35 -18.34
N VAL A 581 15.37 18.71 -19.15
CA VAL A 581 14.99 20.10 -19.45
C VAL A 581 14.40 20.80 -18.21
N ALA A 582 13.55 20.11 -17.43
CA ALA A 582 13.03 20.65 -16.18
C ALA A 582 14.13 20.90 -15.14
N LEU A 583 15.09 19.98 -15.01
CA LEU A 583 16.27 20.16 -14.15
C LEU A 583 17.10 21.38 -14.60
N LYS A 584 17.39 21.50 -15.91
CA LYS A 584 18.10 22.67 -16.51
C LYS A 584 17.36 23.99 -16.33
N SER A 585 16.05 23.96 -16.10
CA SER A 585 15.20 25.15 -15.92
C SER A 585 15.22 25.70 -14.49
N GLY A 586 16.06 25.13 -13.61
CA GLY A 586 16.26 25.60 -12.24
C GLY A 586 15.44 24.81 -11.21
N ALA A 587 15.43 23.48 -11.32
CA ALA A 587 14.77 22.63 -10.33
C ALA A 587 15.39 22.84 -8.93
N PRO A 588 14.58 23.05 -7.88
CA PRO A 588 15.08 23.24 -6.52
C PRO A 588 15.55 21.89 -5.94
N PRO A 589 16.45 21.85 -4.93
CA PRO A 589 16.73 20.64 -4.18
C PRO A 589 15.45 20.03 -3.61
N HIS A 590 15.21 18.74 -3.86
CA HIS A 590 13.96 18.08 -3.49
C HIS A 590 14.18 16.64 -3.00
N ALA A 591 13.22 16.15 -2.24
CA ALA A 591 13.20 14.78 -1.75
C ALA A 591 11.76 14.28 -1.61
N GLY A 592 11.58 12.96 -1.62
CA GLY A 592 10.26 12.37 -1.45
C GLY A 592 10.30 10.94 -0.97
N ILE A 593 9.11 10.39 -0.74
CA ILE A 593 8.89 9.05 -0.21
C ILE A 593 7.56 8.49 -0.74
N ALA A 594 7.48 7.17 -0.89
CA ALA A 594 6.23 6.48 -1.22
C ALA A 594 5.93 5.40 -0.17
N LEU A 595 4.84 5.56 0.59
CA LEU A 595 4.39 4.54 1.55
C LEU A 595 3.40 3.57 0.88
N GLY A 596 3.58 2.26 1.08
CA GLY A 596 2.64 1.23 0.63
C GLY A 596 1.36 1.25 1.46
N LEU A 597 0.34 1.99 1.03
CA LEU A 597 -0.91 2.16 1.79
C LEU A 597 -1.63 0.83 2.05
N ASP A 598 -1.62 -0.08 1.07
CA ASP A 598 -2.18 -1.43 1.23
C ASP A 598 -1.48 -2.21 2.36
N ARG A 599 -0.15 -2.14 2.44
CA ARG A 599 0.69 -2.81 3.43
C ARG A 599 0.53 -2.17 4.81
N LEU A 600 0.54 -0.84 4.89
CA LEU A 600 0.29 -0.06 6.10
C LEU A 600 -1.06 -0.41 6.74
N VAL A 601 -2.13 -0.43 5.95
CA VAL A 601 -3.47 -0.76 6.44
C VAL A 601 -3.60 -2.24 6.80
N ALA A 602 -2.95 -3.15 6.06
CA ALA A 602 -2.93 -4.58 6.40
C ALA A 602 -2.30 -4.84 7.77
N ILE A 603 -1.18 -4.18 8.09
CA ILE A 603 -0.55 -4.24 9.41
C ILE A 603 -1.49 -3.67 10.48
N MET A 604 -2.09 -2.51 10.23
CA MET A 604 -3.06 -1.90 11.16
C MET A 604 -4.34 -2.72 11.38
N CYS A 605 -4.67 -3.63 10.46
CA CYS A 605 -5.79 -4.56 10.56
C CYS A 605 -5.39 -5.95 11.09
N ASN A 606 -4.10 -6.18 11.37
CA ASN A 606 -3.52 -7.48 11.72
C ASN A 606 -3.92 -8.59 10.71
N THR A 607 -3.80 -8.31 9.41
CA THR A 607 -4.11 -9.26 8.33
C THR A 607 -2.86 -9.81 7.68
N SER A 608 -2.82 -11.14 7.47
CA SER A 608 -1.69 -11.85 6.84
C SER A 608 -1.58 -11.70 5.32
N SER A 609 -2.45 -10.90 4.70
CA SER A 609 -2.49 -10.66 3.26
C SER A 609 -3.12 -9.30 2.97
N ILE A 610 -2.52 -8.51 2.07
CA ILE A 610 -3.08 -7.21 1.67
C ILE A 610 -4.43 -7.34 0.94
N ARG A 611 -4.77 -8.55 0.47
CA ARG A 611 -6.08 -8.85 -0.13
C ARG A 611 -7.25 -8.60 0.83
N ASP A 612 -7.06 -8.73 2.14
CA ASP A 612 -8.13 -8.51 3.11
C ASP A 612 -8.35 -7.02 3.46
N VAL A 613 -7.56 -6.10 2.88
CA VAL A 613 -7.76 -4.63 2.96
C VAL A 613 -8.03 -3.97 1.59
N ILE A 614 -8.18 -4.78 0.55
CA ILE A 614 -8.54 -4.37 -0.83
C ILE A 614 -9.96 -4.89 -1.14
N ALA A 615 -10.81 -4.07 -1.76
CA ALA A 615 -12.20 -4.46 -2.04
C ALA A 615 -12.28 -5.65 -3.01
N PHE A 616 -11.64 -5.54 -4.16
CA PHE A 616 -11.61 -6.54 -5.25
C PHE A 616 -10.16 -6.87 -5.63
N PRO A 617 -9.46 -7.70 -4.85
CA PRO A 617 -8.07 -8.07 -5.11
C PRO A 617 -7.96 -9.17 -6.17
N LYS A 618 -6.78 -9.27 -6.79
CA LYS A 618 -6.40 -10.36 -7.70
C LYS A 618 -5.85 -11.56 -6.92
N SER A 619 -6.07 -12.78 -7.42
CA SER A 619 -5.44 -14.00 -6.91
C SER A 619 -3.92 -13.99 -7.11
N LEU A 620 -3.22 -15.00 -6.56
CA LEU A 620 -1.75 -15.09 -6.63
C LEU A 620 -1.20 -15.06 -8.07
N ASN A 621 -1.94 -15.61 -9.03
CA ASN A 621 -1.58 -15.61 -10.46
C ASN A 621 -2.09 -14.37 -11.23
N GLY A 622 -2.32 -13.23 -10.55
CA GLY A 622 -2.75 -11.98 -11.16
C GLY A 622 -4.22 -11.94 -11.67
N MET A 623 -4.94 -13.05 -11.64
CA MET A 623 -6.32 -13.13 -12.14
C MET A 623 -7.35 -12.49 -11.19
N ASP A 624 -8.40 -11.93 -11.77
CA ASP A 624 -9.63 -11.57 -11.07
C ASP A 624 -10.64 -12.73 -11.16
N ARG A 625 -10.98 -13.35 -10.02
CA ARG A 625 -11.92 -14.48 -9.97
C ARG A 625 -13.39 -14.06 -10.07
N LEU A 626 -13.72 -12.80 -9.77
CA LEU A 626 -15.08 -12.28 -9.81
C LEU A 626 -15.43 -11.83 -11.24
N PHE A 627 -14.58 -10.98 -11.82
CA PHE A 627 -14.77 -10.42 -13.16
C PHE A 627 -14.20 -11.31 -14.27
N LYS A 628 -13.48 -12.39 -13.91
CA LYS A 628 -12.85 -13.35 -14.84
C LYS A 628 -11.86 -12.68 -15.79
N SER A 629 -11.01 -11.84 -15.23
CA SER A 629 -10.00 -11.04 -15.95
C SER A 629 -8.57 -11.54 -15.63
N PRO A 630 -7.59 -11.36 -16.54
CA PRO A 630 -7.74 -10.93 -17.92
C PRO A 630 -8.56 -11.94 -18.74
N SER A 631 -9.19 -11.46 -19.82
CA SER A 631 -9.99 -12.26 -20.74
C SER A 631 -9.46 -12.12 -22.16
N GLY A 632 -9.64 -13.15 -22.99
CA GLY A 632 -9.32 -13.07 -24.41
C GLY A 632 -10.14 -11.99 -25.13
N THR A 633 -9.57 -11.43 -26.20
CA THR A 633 -10.21 -10.46 -27.10
C THR A 633 -10.39 -11.07 -28.50
N THR A 634 -11.15 -10.42 -29.37
CA THR A 634 -11.36 -10.86 -30.76
C THR A 634 -10.33 -10.28 -31.71
N ASP A 635 -10.06 -10.99 -32.82
CA ASP A 635 -9.15 -10.52 -33.88
C ASP A 635 -9.57 -9.17 -34.47
N ASP A 636 -10.87 -8.88 -34.54
CA ASP A 636 -11.37 -7.60 -35.05
C ASP A 636 -11.03 -6.43 -34.12
N ILE A 637 -11.04 -6.64 -32.80
CA ILE A 637 -10.56 -5.64 -31.84
C ILE A 637 -9.05 -5.48 -31.97
N LEU A 638 -8.28 -6.57 -32.12
CA LEU A 638 -6.82 -6.49 -32.26
C LEU A 638 -6.39 -5.71 -33.51
N LYS A 639 -7.11 -5.87 -34.64
CA LYS A 639 -6.87 -5.11 -35.88
C LYS A 639 -6.99 -3.59 -35.69
N GLU A 640 -7.90 -3.11 -34.83
CA GLU A 640 -8.03 -1.67 -34.54
C GLU A 640 -6.78 -1.06 -33.88
N TYR A 641 -5.93 -1.89 -33.28
CA TYR A 641 -4.65 -1.51 -32.67
C TYR A 641 -3.43 -1.88 -33.55
N ASN A 642 -3.67 -2.39 -34.78
CA ASN A 642 -2.66 -3.00 -35.65
C ASN A 642 -1.93 -4.19 -35.00
N LEU A 643 -2.61 -4.96 -34.15
CA LEU A 643 -2.07 -6.13 -33.46
C LEU A 643 -2.59 -7.45 -34.05
N GLU A 644 -1.80 -8.51 -33.93
CA GLU A 644 -2.20 -9.89 -34.20
C GLU A 644 -1.77 -10.77 -33.01
N ALA A 645 -2.69 -11.61 -32.52
CA ALA A 645 -2.35 -12.59 -31.50
C ALA A 645 -1.51 -13.71 -32.12
N LYS A 646 -0.26 -13.87 -31.68
CA LYS A 646 0.55 -15.04 -32.06
C LYS A 646 -0.18 -16.30 -31.62
N LYS A 647 -0.52 -17.16 -32.57
CA LYS A 647 -1.01 -18.51 -32.29
C LYS A 647 0.12 -19.27 -31.60
N VAL A 648 -0.03 -19.50 -30.30
CA VAL A 648 0.85 -20.40 -29.55
C VAL A 648 0.67 -21.78 -30.16
N GLY A 649 1.73 -22.29 -30.79
CA GLY A 649 1.76 -23.68 -31.23
C GLY A 649 1.69 -24.58 -30.00
N THR A 650 0.86 -25.60 -30.04
CA THR A 650 0.93 -26.71 -29.09
C THR A 650 2.13 -27.57 -29.47
N GLU A 651 3.29 -27.27 -28.87
CA GLU A 651 4.39 -28.23 -28.71
C GLU A 651 4.11 -29.15 -27.51
#